data_AF-A0AA36HCK6-F1
#
_entry.id   AF-A0AA36HCK6-F1
#
_cell.length_a   1.000
_cell.length_b   1.000
_cell.length_c   1.000
_cell.angle_alpha   90.00
_cell.angle_beta   90.00
_cell.angle_gamma   90.00
#
_symmetry.space_group_name_H-M   'P 1'
#
loop_
_entity.id
_entity.type
_entity.pdbx_description
1 polymer ?
#
loop_
_entity_poly.entity_id
_entity_poly.type
_entity_poly.pdbx_seq_one_letter_code
_entity_poly.pdbx_strand_id
1 'polypeptide(L)'
;MCLLFLLLPAIVFNAANGGRSAQARADRVVNLPRVSFQTNFQQFAGYLNSSDGTASYRLHYWYIESQSNPATDALILYISGRQCSSAHAMVMNIGPFRSFGERKPLYENVFSWNKIANLLVIDPPGVGYSSNSKNLLDDKKIATVMTNALTSFLAVYPERANNTIYLVGEGYASVYVTKIARNILQQLELNQAQMNLQGILLGNGLLSEEIEFNTIIPFVYMHAFAGKDQWNDLRSSCCPEQSTMMCNFYNNPNTTCREKARVAVKAWLANQTNQMDVYQDCYHQHRDLWDKKATLLMQSDHASSDPWNGYPCHALDSTRMYLENDTVQNALHANVKFTTCAQFNHNILATDLTNDLLGVLNSDFYTIHNISILFYNGDLAIRRNFLSAQNFVRNLSAIAVYNVTVEGAWWFNYYRGIYDNTYGGLRTLYSKNLAVISIRLYKVMYSFTMFGCALLVRESSETSGTCQNQLYQGTGHAPSTDRPAQTLQMSVNFLRNNHDDYSTPILRGSDLIVSMPGLRWSLPFKQYSGFLRGSNTHMLHYWLVESENDPAKAPLLLWLNGGPGASSLFGLFDNGPFRIGKDGFTITRVGYSYSTDGVLPQYTDEVTAAENYAALIDFFNLYPEYRTRPFYATGESYAGMYIPALSVLLIQGIQNGTLSINYRGMAIGNGLLSKQNVMDFSIHLLYYHGYLTQEIYNILVSLCCGNVTDELNCRLRPRFAYGKLASSNGSDNQCHVFVELVYKFMIGGSTIYNLNQQCYTQKTSNQTAPVGDTWTGNNYDSSDPYMGYYCYKNASLTTYMNLDSVRSALNIPTIAAAWVSNSENIYSTYNRSTTVEPLLTYMINSSYYDTSNFSILLYYGDVDTVCDWMDAEWLTMHYFTDSIGFSLPAREPWFYQSGPLHHPTLAGFARRYSKNIDVLTVKGAGHFVPLDRPMQTLQMIYNWVNGADYSAPCDIIQTTNNMTIDVRHNTKPESNTASTPVVDNTAAINGDSALLM
;
A
#
# COMPACT_ATOMS: atom_id res chain seq x y z
N MET A 1 17.28 -35.47 65.04
CA MET A 1 16.03 -35.09 64.34
C MET A 1 16.27 -35.13 62.84
N CYS A 2 15.34 -35.70 62.07
CA CYS A 2 15.61 -36.14 60.70
C CYS A 2 15.81 -34.99 59.71
N LEU A 3 16.97 -34.96 59.06
CA LEU A 3 17.18 -34.28 57.78
C LEU A 3 16.82 -35.26 56.65
N LEU A 4 15.75 -35.01 55.91
CA LEU A 4 15.53 -35.63 54.61
C LEU A 4 16.13 -34.73 53.52
N PHE A 5 17.28 -35.14 52.98
CA PHE A 5 17.79 -34.58 51.73
C PHE A 5 16.92 -35.08 50.57
N LEU A 6 16.15 -34.19 49.96
CA LEU A 6 15.55 -34.43 48.64
C LEU A 6 16.65 -34.31 47.58
N LEU A 7 17.16 -35.46 47.14
CA LEU A 7 18.05 -35.56 45.99
C LEU A 7 17.26 -35.26 44.71
N LEU A 8 17.32 -34.00 44.25
CA LEU A 8 17.08 -33.68 42.84
C LEU A 8 18.21 -34.30 42.01
N PRO A 9 17.92 -35.05 40.94
CA PRO A 9 18.96 -35.54 40.06
C PRO A 9 19.52 -34.36 39.26
N ALA A 10 20.76 -33.97 39.57
CA ALA A 10 21.53 -33.10 38.68
C ALA A 10 21.72 -33.84 37.35
N ILE A 11 21.06 -33.38 36.29
CA ILE A 11 21.30 -33.88 34.93
C ILE A 11 22.66 -33.33 34.48
N VAL A 12 23.71 -34.06 34.83
CA VAL A 12 25.04 -33.84 34.26
C VAL A 12 24.95 -34.20 32.78
N PHE A 13 24.95 -33.18 31.92
CA PHE A 13 25.19 -33.36 30.50
C PHE A 13 26.62 -33.90 30.32
N ASN A 14 26.75 -35.22 30.29
CA ASN A 14 27.88 -35.83 29.60
C ASN A 14 27.80 -35.37 28.15
N ALA A 15 28.83 -34.65 27.70
CA ALA A 15 29.01 -34.25 26.31
C ALA A 15 29.30 -35.49 25.44
N ALA A 16 28.27 -36.32 25.25
CA ALA A 16 28.32 -37.43 24.33
C ALA A 16 28.30 -36.87 22.91
N ASN A 17 29.26 -37.29 22.09
CA ASN A 17 29.21 -37.20 20.63
C ASN A 17 28.11 -38.15 20.09
N GLY A 18 26.86 -37.92 20.51
CA GLY A 18 25.72 -38.77 20.24
C GLY A 18 24.99 -38.31 18.99
N GLY A 19 24.88 -39.20 18.00
CA GLY A 19 23.89 -39.03 16.94
C GLY A 19 22.46 -39.23 17.45
N ARG A 20 21.47 -38.86 16.63
CA ARG A 20 20.02 -38.97 16.84
C ARG A 20 19.59 -40.09 17.79
N SER A 21 18.76 -39.76 18.77
CA SER A 21 18.14 -40.73 19.69
C SER A 21 17.30 -41.79 18.96
N ALA A 22 16.83 -42.80 19.69
CA ALA A 22 15.86 -43.76 19.15
C ALA A 22 14.53 -43.07 18.77
N GLN A 23 14.08 -42.12 19.59
CA GLN A 23 12.89 -41.33 19.32
C GLN A 23 13.07 -40.45 18.06
N ALA A 24 14.17 -39.72 17.92
CA ALA A 24 14.45 -38.91 16.72
C ALA A 24 14.43 -39.72 15.41
N ARG A 25 14.77 -41.02 15.46
CA ARG A 25 14.68 -41.93 14.31
C ARG A 25 13.26 -42.41 14.05
N ALA A 26 12.45 -42.61 15.09
CA ALA A 26 11.04 -42.98 14.97
C ALA A 26 10.17 -41.81 14.50
N ASP A 27 10.47 -40.59 14.94
CA ASP A 27 9.74 -39.37 14.61
C ASP A 27 9.98 -38.89 13.15
N ARG A 28 10.77 -39.61 12.33
CA ARG A 28 11.12 -39.20 10.96
C ARG A 28 9.94 -39.31 10.00
N VAL A 29 9.52 -38.18 9.43
CA VAL A 29 8.48 -38.11 8.40
C VAL A 29 9.10 -38.44 7.05
N VAL A 30 8.75 -39.61 6.50
CA VAL A 30 9.33 -40.10 5.23
C VAL A 30 8.62 -39.52 4.02
N ASN A 31 7.27 -39.54 4.02
CA ASN A 31 6.44 -39.13 2.90
C ASN A 31 5.35 -38.18 3.40
N LEU A 32 5.57 -36.86 3.27
CA LEU A 32 4.53 -35.87 3.52
C LEU A 32 3.58 -35.80 2.30
N PRO A 33 2.25 -35.93 2.46
CA PRO A 33 1.34 -36.02 1.32
C PRO A 33 1.39 -34.79 0.40
N ARG A 34 1.29 -35.03 -0.91
CA ARG A 34 1.09 -34.01 -1.95
C ARG A 34 2.20 -32.95 -2.10
N VAL A 35 3.40 -33.16 -1.57
CA VAL A 35 4.57 -32.33 -1.90
C VAL A 35 4.89 -32.49 -3.40
N SER A 36 4.93 -31.38 -4.15
CA SER A 36 5.13 -31.37 -5.61
C SER A 36 6.59 -31.28 -6.08
N PHE A 37 7.53 -31.09 -5.15
CA PHE A 37 8.94 -30.85 -5.41
C PHE A 37 9.82 -31.86 -4.65
N GLN A 38 11.05 -32.05 -5.13
CA GLN A 38 12.01 -32.91 -4.44
C GLN A 38 12.64 -32.16 -3.26
N THR A 39 12.42 -32.67 -2.04
CA THR A 39 13.07 -32.14 -0.83
C THR A 39 14.52 -32.62 -0.73
N ASN A 40 15.46 -31.72 -0.47
CA ASN A 40 16.87 -32.05 -0.16
C ASN A 40 17.18 -32.10 1.35
N PHE A 41 16.18 -31.82 2.19
CA PHE A 41 16.25 -31.81 3.65
C PHE A 41 15.46 -32.99 4.25
N GLN A 42 15.71 -33.31 5.53
CA GLN A 42 14.87 -34.25 6.29
C GLN A 42 13.90 -33.47 7.19
N GLN A 43 12.82 -34.14 7.61
CA GLN A 43 11.86 -33.56 8.54
C GLN A 43 11.33 -34.62 9.52
N PHE A 44 10.91 -34.17 10.69
CA PHE A 44 10.55 -34.99 11.84
C PHE A 44 9.34 -34.38 12.54
N ALA A 45 8.43 -35.23 12.99
CA ALA A 45 7.27 -34.81 13.75
C ALA A 45 6.91 -35.89 14.77
N GLY A 46 6.47 -35.45 15.94
CA GLY A 46 6.26 -36.33 17.08
C GLY A 46 5.86 -35.54 18.31
N TYR A 47 6.17 -36.07 19.49
CA TYR A 47 5.70 -35.50 20.75
C TYR A 47 6.81 -35.34 21.79
N LEU A 48 6.83 -34.18 22.44
CA LEU A 48 7.71 -33.81 23.53
C LEU A 48 6.92 -33.87 24.85
N ASN A 49 7.51 -34.46 25.88
CA ASN A 49 6.93 -34.47 27.21
C ASN A 49 7.40 -33.23 27.98
N SER A 50 6.47 -32.54 28.61
CA SER A 50 6.74 -31.33 29.39
C SER A 50 5.87 -31.28 30.65
N SER A 51 6.20 -30.41 31.60
CA SER A 51 5.38 -30.15 32.79
C SER A 51 5.54 -28.71 33.28
N ASP A 52 4.56 -28.22 34.03
CA ASP A 52 4.64 -26.98 34.82
C ASP A 52 4.86 -27.24 36.33
N GLY A 53 5.18 -28.49 36.68
CA GLY A 53 5.25 -28.99 38.06
C GLY A 53 3.89 -29.36 38.69
N THR A 54 2.77 -28.97 38.08
CA THR A 54 1.40 -29.31 38.55
C THR A 54 0.65 -30.23 37.61
N ALA A 55 0.97 -30.19 36.31
CA ALA A 55 0.46 -31.09 35.30
C ALA A 55 1.54 -31.46 34.28
N SER A 56 1.35 -32.61 33.63
CA SER A 56 2.15 -33.07 32.49
C SER A 56 1.43 -32.77 31.17
N TYR A 57 2.21 -32.39 30.16
CA TYR A 57 1.74 -32.00 28.83
C TYR A 57 2.50 -32.79 27.78
N ARG A 58 1.80 -33.19 26.71
CA ARG A 58 2.38 -33.86 25.56
C ARG A 58 2.23 -32.94 24.35
N LEU A 59 3.30 -32.23 24.01
CA LEU A 59 3.29 -31.18 22.98
C LEU A 59 3.72 -31.77 21.64
N HIS A 60 3.00 -31.48 20.57
CA HIS A 60 3.44 -31.82 19.22
C HIS A 60 4.55 -30.87 18.78
N TYR A 61 5.51 -31.40 18.03
CA TYR A 61 6.54 -30.61 17.37
C TYR A 61 6.67 -31.04 15.90
N TRP A 62 7.11 -30.10 15.06
CA TRP A 62 7.57 -30.35 13.70
C TRP A 62 8.92 -29.69 13.53
N TYR A 63 9.92 -30.50 13.17
CA TYR A 63 11.30 -30.11 12.96
C TYR A 63 11.69 -30.36 11.50
N ILE A 64 12.29 -29.37 10.84
CA ILE A 64 12.72 -29.41 9.44
C ILE A 64 14.21 -29.02 9.39
N GLU A 65 15.02 -29.85 8.75
CA GLU A 65 16.46 -29.61 8.62
C GLU A 65 16.77 -28.46 7.63
N SER A 66 17.93 -27.83 7.81
CA SER A 66 18.47 -26.88 6.83
C SER A 66 18.69 -27.55 5.46
N GLN A 67 18.43 -26.81 4.39
CA GLN A 67 18.75 -27.19 3.01
C GLN A 67 20.24 -27.03 2.67
N SER A 68 21.03 -26.37 3.54
CA SER A 68 22.47 -26.13 3.39
C SER A 68 23.27 -27.16 4.19
N ASN A 69 23.58 -26.90 5.47
CA ASN A 69 24.31 -27.83 6.33
C ASN A 69 23.62 -27.93 7.72
N PRO A 70 22.67 -28.86 7.90
CA PRO A 70 21.91 -28.95 9.15
C PRO A 70 22.75 -29.31 10.37
N ALA A 71 24.00 -29.75 10.22
CA ALA A 71 24.91 -29.97 11.35
C ALA A 71 25.47 -28.67 11.94
N THR A 72 25.65 -27.62 11.13
CA THR A 72 26.25 -26.34 11.56
C THR A 72 25.27 -25.18 11.58
N ASP A 73 24.24 -25.22 10.73
CA ASP A 73 23.30 -24.11 10.55
C ASP A 73 22.41 -23.91 11.78
N ALA A 74 22.00 -22.68 12.04
CA ALA A 74 21.31 -22.31 13.27
C ALA A 74 19.95 -23.02 13.44
N LEU A 75 19.58 -23.36 14.68
CA LEU A 75 18.26 -23.86 15.07
C LEU A 75 17.35 -22.68 15.44
N ILE A 76 16.25 -22.52 14.73
CA ILE A 76 15.24 -21.50 14.96
C ILE A 76 14.01 -22.16 15.58
N LEU A 77 13.71 -21.87 16.84
CA LEU A 77 12.40 -22.17 17.43
C LEU A 77 11.43 -21.03 17.07
N TYR A 78 10.39 -21.33 16.29
CA TYR A 78 9.34 -20.37 15.93
C TYR A 78 8.04 -20.69 16.68
N ILE A 79 7.37 -19.65 17.18
CA ILE A 79 6.09 -19.75 17.90
C ILE A 79 5.08 -18.72 17.33
N SER A 80 3.88 -19.19 16.99
CA SER A 80 2.79 -18.41 16.43
C SER A 80 1.76 -17.95 17.46
N GLY A 81 1.57 -16.62 17.58
CA GLY A 81 0.35 -16.01 18.13
C GLY A 81 -0.04 -16.41 19.56
N ARG A 82 -1.30 -16.15 19.92
CA ARG A 82 -1.86 -16.55 21.22
C ARG A 82 -2.54 -17.88 21.07
N GLN A 83 -1.97 -18.94 21.65
CA GLN A 83 -2.51 -20.30 21.57
C GLN A 83 -2.85 -20.72 20.12
N CYS A 84 -2.05 -20.31 19.13
CA CYS A 84 -2.21 -20.67 17.73
C CYS A 84 -1.10 -21.63 17.29
N SER A 85 -1.41 -22.51 16.35
CA SER A 85 -0.46 -23.53 15.89
C SER A 85 0.66 -22.88 15.11
N SER A 86 1.88 -23.27 15.45
CA SER A 86 3.12 -22.90 14.78
C SER A 86 3.41 -23.85 13.61
N ALA A 87 2.88 -25.07 13.65
CA ALA A 87 2.83 -25.96 12.47
C ALA A 87 2.06 -25.34 11.29
N HIS A 88 1.07 -24.48 11.58
CA HIS A 88 0.38 -23.65 10.59
C HIS A 88 1.38 -22.75 9.82
N ALA A 89 2.20 -21.97 10.53
CA ALA A 89 3.24 -21.10 9.95
C ALA A 89 4.30 -21.86 9.12
N MET A 90 4.46 -23.17 9.32
CA MET A 90 5.37 -24.02 8.55
C MET A 90 4.86 -24.34 7.11
N VAL A 91 3.58 -24.04 6.82
CA VAL A 91 2.91 -24.30 5.53
C VAL A 91 2.45 -23.01 4.83
N MET A 92 2.43 -21.88 5.54
CA MET A 92 2.04 -20.55 5.02
C MET A 92 3.11 -19.46 5.14
N ASN A 93 4.04 -19.54 6.10
CA ASN A 93 4.96 -18.43 6.43
C ASN A 93 6.41 -18.80 6.09
N ILE A 94 7.11 -19.38 7.07
CA ILE A 94 8.56 -19.55 7.10
C ILE A 94 9.05 -20.91 6.59
N GLY A 95 8.19 -21.93 6.62
CA GLY A 95 8.55 -23.30 6.23
C GLY A 95 8.61 -23.52 4.72
N PRO A 96 9.12 -24.68 4.26
CA PRO A 96 9.40 -24.97 2.85
C PRO A 96 8.16 -25.21 1.98
N PHE A 97 6.96 -25.10 2.53
CA PHE A 97 5.72 -25.45 1.86
C PHE A 97 4.81 -24.23 1.67
N ARG A 98 3.97 -24.30 0.62
CA ARG A 98 2.86 -23.38 0.35
C ARG A 98 1.60 -24.17 -0.03
N SER A 99 0.47 -23.90 0.64
CA SER A 99 -0.84 -24.47 0.30
C SER A 99 -1.66 -23.50 -0.56
N PHE A 100 -2.22 -23.99 -1.68
CA PHE A 100 -3.05 -23.21 -2.62
C PHE A 100 -4.46 -23.80 -2.82
N GLY A 101 -5.00 -24.49 -1.79
CA GLY A 101 -6.39 -24.99 -1.78
C GLY A 101 -6.54 -26.49 -1.53
N GLU A 102 -7.75 -26.91 -1.10
CA GLU A 102 -8.09 -28.25 -0.56
C GLU A 102 -7.54 -29.47 -1.33
N ARG A 103 -7.35 -29.34 -2.64
CA ARG A 103 -6.99 -30.44 -3.56
C ARG A 103 -5.74 -30.14 -4.40
N LYS A 104 -5.03 -29.05 -4.11
CA LYS A 104 -3.78 -28.69 -4.80
C LYS A 104 -2.58 -29.39 -4.12
N PRO A 105 -1.44 -29.52 -4.82
CA PRO A 105 -0.18 -29.89 -4.20
C PRO A 105 0.32 -28.83 -3.22
N LEU A 106 1.23 -29.22 -2.32
CA LEU A 106 2.13 -28.28 -1.66
C LEU A 106 3.24 -27.89 -2.64
N TYR A 107 3.40 -26.58 -2.86
CA TYR A 107 4.47 -26.02 -3.67
C TYR A 107 5.65 -25.60 -2.78
N GLU A 108 6.81 -25.42 -3.39
CA GLU A 108 8.01 -24.99 -2.68
C GLU A 108 7.90 -23.51 -2.27
N ASN A 109 8.08 -23.23 -0.97
CA ASN A 109 8.43 -21.90 -0.53
C ASN A 109 9.92 -21.66 -0.79
N VAL A 110 10.24 -21.04 -1.93
CA VAL A 110 11.62 -20.70 -2.30
C VAL A 110 12.26 -19.68 -1.36
N PHE A 111 11.48 -18.95 -0.57
CA PHE A 111 11.93 -18.04 0.49
C PHE A 111 11.98 -18.68 1.89
N SER A 112 11.83 -20.00 2.02
CA SER A 112 11.78 -20.63 3.34
C SER A 112 13.04 -20.35 4.14
N TRP A 113 12.86 -20.05 5.43
CA TRP A 113 13.97 -19.88 6.35
C TRP A 113 14.80 -21.16 6.49
N ASN A 114 14.25 -22.34 6.16
CA ASN A 114 15.02 -23.57 6.17
C ASN A 114 16.09 -23.63 5.06
N LYS A 115 16.12 -22.69 4.11
CA LYS A 115 17.22 -22.54 3.15
C LYS A 115 18.58 -22.34 3.82
N ILE A 116 18.61 -21.76 5.03
CA ILE A 116 19.83 -21.43 5.78
C ILE A 116 19.78 -21.83 7.27
N ALA A 117 18.73 -22.52 7.71
CA ALA A 117 18.49 -22.81 9.12
C ALA A 117 17.73 -24.13 9.34
N ASN A 118 17.94 -24.71 10.51
CA ASN A 118 17.11 -25.76 11.08
C ASN A 118 15.84 -25.11 11.67
N LEU A 119 14.65 -25.43 11.17
CA LEU A 119 13.38 -24.87 11.67
C LEU A 119 12.67 -25.83 12.62
N LEU A 120 12.36 -25.37 13.83
CA LEU A 120 11.58 -26.09 14.82
C LEU A 120 10.33 -25.28 15.17
N VAL A 121 9.18 -25.96 15.19
CA VAL A 121 7.96 -25.45 15.81
C VAL A 121 7.46 -26.44 16.86
N ILE A 122 6.96 -25.89 17.96
CA ILE A 122 6.33 -26.66 19.05
C ILE A 122 4.98 -25.98 19.31
N ASP A 123 3.90 -26.75 19.38
CA ASP A 123 2.57 -26.18 19.61
C ASP A 123 2.22 -26.16 21.11
N PRO A 124 1.71 -25.03 21.66
CA PRO A 124 1.30 -24.94 23.07
C PRO A 124 0.24 -25.98 23.48
N PRO A 125 0.01 -26.22 24.79
CA PRO A 125 -1.03 -27.13 25.27
C PRO A 125 -2.42 -26.85 24.66
N GLY A 126 -3.05 -27.88 24.10
CA GLY A 126 -4.37 -27.80 23.44
C GLY A 126 -4.39 -27.10 22.08
N VAL A 127 -3.23 -26.89 21.46
CA VAL A 127 -3.08 -26.20 20.17
C VAL A 127 -2.49 -27.18 19.14
N GLY A 128 -2.89 -27.05 17.87
CA GLY A 128 -2.46 -27.92 16.79
C GLY A 128 -2.78 -29.38 17.09
N TYR A 129 -1.77 -30.21 17.27
CA TYR A 129 -1.91 -31.62 17.69
C TYR A 129 -1.50 -31.89 19.15
N SER A 130 -1.13 -30.86 19.91
CA SER A 130 -0.74 -30.96 21.33
C SER A 130 -1.92 -31.34 22.22
N SER A 131 -1.65 -32.11 23.28
CA SER A 131 -2.67 -32.59 24.21
C SER A 131 -3.45 -31.44 24.86
N ASN A 132 -4.78 -31.53 24.87
CA ASN A 132 -5.66 -30.57 25.56
C ASN A 132 -5.37 -30.47 27.06
N SER A 133 -5.37 -29.23 27.57
CA SER A 133 -5.33 -28.92 29.00
C SER A 133 -6.73 -28.66 29.54
N LYS A 134 -7.06 -29.22 30.72
CA LYS A 134 -8.23 -28.80 31.51
C LYS A 134 -7.88 -27.71 32.55
N ASN A 135 -6.60 -27.37 32.68
CA ASN A 135 -6.11 -26.41 33.67
C ASN A 135 -6.15 -24.99 33.12
N LEU A 136 -6.40 -24.03 34.00
CA LEU A 136 -6.19 -22.60 33.75
C LEU A 136 -4.72 -22.33 33.40
N LEU A 137 -4.48 -21.95 32.15
CA LEU A 137 -3.18 -21.54 31.63
C LEU A 137 -3.01 -20.02 31.75
N ASP A 138 -1.77 -19.62 32.00
CA ASP A 138 -1.30 -18.24 31.99
C ASP A 138 0.05 -18.19 31.25
N ASP A 139 0.53 -16.99 30.94
CA ASP A 139 1.73 -16.81 30.12
C ASP A 139 3.00 -17.38 30.77
N LYS A 140 3.06 -17.42 32.11
CA LYS A 140 4.20 -17.98 32.84
C LYS A 140 4.19 -19.51 32.78
N LYS A 141 3.03 -20.15 32.93
CA LYS A 141 2.88 -21.60 32.75
C LYS A 141 3.19 -22.01 31.32
N ILE A 142 2.63 -21.31 30.33
CA ILE A 142 2.93 -21.57 28.91
C ILE A 142 4.43 -21.44 28.66
N ALA A 143 5.07 -20.33 29.07
CA ALA A 143 6.51 -20.16 28.90
C ALA A 143 7.33 -21.27 29.58
N THR A 144 6.97 -21.69 30.80
CA THR A 144 7.63 -22.80 31.51
C THR A 144 7.50 -24.12 30.76
N VAL A 145 6.28 -24.46 30.31
CA VAL A 145 5.98 -25.68 29.55
C VAL A 145 6.71 -25.71 28.21
N MET A 146 6.78 -24.57 27.51
CA MET A 146 7.51 -24.46 26.24
C MET A 146 9.04 -24.49 26.45
N THR A 147 9.56 -23.90 27.53
CA THR A 147 10.99 -23.98 27.91
C THR A 147 11.38 -25.44 28.16
N ASN A 148 10.61 -26.15 28.98
CA ASN A 148 10.85 -27.57 29.30
C ASN A 148 10.70 -28.47 28.06
N ALA A 149 9.81 -28.13 27.12
CA ALA A 149 9.70 -28.83 25.85
C ALA A 149 10.94 -28.62 24.95
N LEU A 150 11.52 -27.42 24.89
CA LEU A 150 12.78 -27.19 24.17
C LEU A 150 13.94 -28.01 24.77
N THR A 151 14.04 -28.10 26.10
CA THR A 151 15.00 -28.98 26.77
C THR A 151 14.74 -30.46 26.43
N SER A 152 13.48 -30.89 26.38
CA SER A 152 13.11 -32.24 25.93
C SER A 152 13.48 -32.47 24.46
N PHE A 153 13.33 -31.48 23.58
CA PHE A 153 13.74 -31.57 22.18
C PHE A 153 15.26 -31.78 22.05
N LEU A 154 16.07 -31.02 22.79
CA LEU A 154 17.53 -31.19 22.78
C LEU A 154 17.98 -32.54 23.38
N ALA A 155 17.19 -33.16 24.26
CA ALA A 155 17.44 -34.54 24.69
C ALA A 155 17.09 -35.59 23.61
N VAL A 156 16.12 -35.30 22.74
CA VAL A 156 15.75 -36.16 21.59
C VAL A 156 16.75 -35.99 20.43
N TYR A 157 17.25 -34.77 20.22
CA TYR A 157 18.23 -34.38 19.19
C TYR A 157 19.51 -33.81 19.84
N PRO A 158 20.32 -34.62 20.54
CA PRO A 158 21.52 -34.14 21.24
C PRO A 158 22.54 -33.50 20.29
N GLU A 159 22.56 -33.91 19.02
CA GLU A 159 23.42 -33.30 18.01
C GLU A 159 23.07 -31.82 17.70
N ARG A 160 21.90 -31.33 18.18
CA ARG A 160 21.44 -29.95 17.98
C ARG A 160 21.80 -29.00 19.13
N ALA A 161 22.30 -29.49 20.25
CA ALA A 161 22.64 -28.65 21.41
C ALA A 161 23.78 -27.65 21.13
N ASN A 162 24.67 -27.97 20.18
CA ASN A 162 25.79 -27.12 19.77
C ASN A 162 25.43 -26.10 18.67
N ASN A 163 24.34 -26.31 17.92
CA ASN A 163 23.88 -25.36 16.91
C ASN A 163 23.54 -24.02 17.58
N THR A 164 23.84 -22.92 16.92
CA THR A 164 23.36 -21.60 17.32
C THR A 164 21.83 -21.61 17.41
N ILE A 165 21.25 -21.16 18.52
CA ILE A 165 19.80 -21.13 18.74
C ILE A 165 19.26 -19.71 18.64
N TYR A 166 18.16 -19.56 17.89
CA TYR A 166 17.32 -18.35 17.86
C TYR A 166 15.90 -18.68 18.33
N LEU A 167 15.30 -17.76 19.09
CA LEU A 167 13.92 -17.86 19.55
C LEU A 167 13.07 -16.80 18.83
N VAL A 168 11.98 -17.21 18.18
CA VAL A 168 11.20 -16.35 17.30
C VAL A 168 9.72 -16.41 17.64
N GLY A 169 9.11 -15.25 17.91
CA GLY A 169 7.72 -15.17 18.37
C GLY A 169 6.94 -14.10 17.61
N GLU A 170 5.88 -14.51 16.92
CA GLU A 170 5.03 -13.62 16.13
C GLU A 170 3.71 -13.25 16.84
N GLY A 171 3.32 -11.98 16.79
CA GLY A 171 2.09 -11.49 17.41
C GLY A 171 2.13 -11.59 18.93
N TYR A 172 1.16 -12.28 19.53
CA TYR A 172 1.16 -12.53 20.98
C TYR A 172 2.30 -13.47 21.42
N ALA A 173 2.84 -14.31 20.53
CA ALA A 173 3.92 -15.23 20.89
C ALA A 173 5.22 -14.51 21.28
N SER A 174 5.37 -13.21 20.96
CA SER A 174 6.44 -12.38 21.50
C SER A 174 6.44 -12.34 23.05
N VAL A 175 5.25 -12.44 23.68
CA VAL A 175 5.11 -12.60 25.14
C VAL A 175 5.72 -13.92 25.61
N TYR A 176 5.38 -15.02 24.94
CA TYR A 176 5.88 -16.35 25.29
C TYR A 176 7.40 -16.44 25.07
N VAL A 177 7.89 -16.00 23.91
CA VAL A 177 9.31 -16.06 23.55
C VAL A 177 10.18 -15.22 24.47
N THR A 178 9.74 -14.02 24.87
CA THR A 178 10.46 -13.20 25.86
C THR A 178 10.58 -13.93 27.20
N LYS A 179 9.49 -14.54 27.68
CA LYS A 179 9.49 -15.29 28.96
C LYS A 179 10.29 -16.60 28.86
N ILE A 180 10.27 -17.30 27.73
CA ILE A 180 11.10 -18.48 27.46
C ILE A 180 12.58 -18.08 27.45
N ALA A 181 12.95 -17.01 26.75
CA ALA A 181 14.32 -16.50 26.72
C ALA A 181 14.82 -16.17 28.14
N ARG A 182 14.01 -15.47 28.94
CA ARG A 182 14.33 -15.17 30.34
C ARG A 182 14.53 -16.42 31.19
N ASN A 183 13.68 -17.44 31.05
CA ASN A 183 13.83 -18.71 31.75
C ASN A 183 15.14 -19.43 31.34
N ILE A 184 15.47 -19.43 30.04
CA ILE A 184 16.68 -20.06 29.51
C ILE A 184 17.93 -19.32 30.01
N LEU A 185 17.97 -17.99 29.96
CA LEU A 185 19.09 -17.20 30.49
C LEU A 185 19.32 -17.48 31.97
N GLN A 186 18.26 -17.51 32.78
CA GLN A 186 18.37 -17.88 34.20
C GLN A 186 18.92 -19.31 34.39
N GLN A 187 18.51 -20.28 33.56
CA GLN A 187 19.05 -21.64 33.61
C GLN A 187 20.53 -21.70 33.18
N LEU A 188 20.94 -20.91 32.19
CA LEU A 188 22.33 -20.83 31.73
C LEU A 188 23.24 -20.19 32.78
N GLU A 189 22.83 -19.08 33.39
CA GLU A 189 23.54 -18.41 34.50
C GLU A 189 23.72 -19.34 35.71
N LEU A 190 22.74 -20.19 35.99
CA LEU A 190 22.79 -21.20 37.06
C LEU A 190 23.50 -22.51 36.66
N ASN A 191 24.02 -22.63 35.43
CA ASN A 191 24.60 -23.86 34.86
C ASN A 191 23.63 -25.08 34.89
N GLN A 192 22.32 -24.82 34.79
CA GLN A 192 21.24 -25.81 34.78
C GLN A 192 20.81 -26.23 33.37
N ALA A 193 21.28 -25.53 32.34
CA ALA A 193 21.06 -25.85 30.93
C ALA A 193 22.36 -25.69 30.12
N GLN A 194 22.43 -26.32 28.95
CA GLN A 194 23.50 -26.13 27.97
C GLN A 194 22.86 -25.84 26.61
N MET A 195 22.89 -24.57 26.20
CA MET A 195 22.29 -24.10 24.94
C MET A 195 23.12 -22.94 24.37
N ASN A 196 23.35 -22.93 23.05
CA ASN A 196 24.04 -21.84 22.36
C ASN A 196 23.05 -20.76 21.87
N LEU A 197 22.34 -20.11 22.80
CA LEU A 197 21.39 -19.04 22.49
C LEU A 197 22.14 -17.79 21.99
N GLN A 198 21.82 -17.31 20.79
CA GLN A 198 22.46 -16.13 20.16
C GLN A 198 21.48 -15.04 19.72
N GLY A 199 20.18 -15.29 19.71
CA GLY A 199 19.23 -14.20 19.48
C GLY A 199 17.75 -14.49 19.66
N ILE A 200 17.00 -13.40 19.68
CA ILE A 200 15.56 -13.34 19.89
C ILE A 200 14.96 -12.47 18.79
N LEU A 201 13.96 -12.96 18.06
CA LEU A 201 13.27 -12.20 17.03
C LEU A 201 11.78 -12.06 17.37
N LEU A 202 11.25 -10.84 17.39
CA LEU A 202 9.88 -10.53 17.80
C LEU A 202 9.14 -9.89 16.62
N GLY A 203 8.33 -10.70 15.93
CA GLY A 203 7.64 -10.34 14.70
C GLY A 203 6.25 -9.77 14.94
N ASN A 204 5.97 -8.54 14.50
CA ASN A 204 4.69 -7.84 14.73
C ASN A 204 4.16 -8.07 16.17
N GLY A 205 5.03 -7.90 17.16
CA GLY A 205 4.80 -8.39 18.53
C GLY A 205 3.80 -7.56 19.34
N LEU A 206 3.07 -8.21 20.26
CA LEU A 206 2.46 -7.49 21.39
C LEU A 206 3.58 -7.09 22.35
N LEU A 207 3.91 -5.81 22.36
CA LEU A 207 4.94 -5.25 23.25
C LEU A 207 4.32 -4.41 24.37
N SER A 208 3.35 -3.56 24.04
CA SER A 208 2.52 -2.82 25.00
C SER A 208 1.16 -2.50 24.37
N GLU A 209 0.06 -2.86 25.03
CA GLU A 209 -1.30 -2.52 24.59
C GLU A 209 -1.55 -1.01 24.60
N GLU A 210 -0.96 -0.28 25.54
CA GLU A 210 -1.08 1.17 25.63
C GLU A 210 -0.41 1.85 24.44
N ILE A 211 0.84 1.47 24.12
CA ILE A 211 1.57 2.03 22.99
C ILE A 211 0.94 1.60 21.65
N GLU A 212 0.46 0.36 21.52
CA GLU A 212 -0.31 -0.06 20.34
C GLU A 212 -1.58 0.78 20.16
N PHE A 213 -2.42 0.92 21.19
CA PHE A 213 -3.67 1.65 21.08
C PHE A 213 -3.44 3.13 20.75
N ASN A 214 -2.43 3.75 21.37
CA ASN A 214 -2.07 5.15 21.12
C ASN A 214 -1.49 5.37 19.71
N THR A 215 -0.88 4.34 19.08
CA THR A 215 -0.34 4.44 17.71
C THR A 215 -1.34 4.08 16.61
N ILE A 216 -2.31 3.19 16.89
CA ILE A 216 -3.37 2.82 15.94
C ILE A 216 -4.13 4.07 15.44
N ILE A 217 -4.52 4.96 16.34
CA ILE A 217 -5.41 6.10 16.02
C ILE A 217 -4.77 7.08 15.01
N PRO A 218 -3.55 7.62 15.23
CA PRO A 218 -2.90 8.47 14.22
C PRO A 218 -2.50 7.70 12.96
N PHE A 219 -2.11 6.42 13.07
CA PHE A 219 -1.82 5.57 11.90
C PHE A 219 -3.03 5.52 10.96
N VAL A 220 -4.22 5.20 11.47
CA VAL A 220 -5.39 5.00 10.60
C VAL A 220 -6.04 6.30 10.13
N TYR A 221 -5.89 7.39 10.89
CA TYR A 221 -6.20 8.72 10.37
C TYR A 221 -5.35 9.03 9.13
N MET A 222 -4.04 8.77 9.19
CA MET A 222 -3.10 9.00 8.08
C MET A 222 -3.30 8.07 6.88
N HIS A 223 -3.89 6.89 7.09
CA HIS A 223 -4.33 5.99 6.01
C HIS A 223 -5.79 6.26 5.57
N ALA A 224 -6.27 7.51 5.72
CA ALA A 224 -7.58 7.96 5.26
C ALA A 224 -8.83 7.28 5.85
N PHE A 225 -8.76 6.61 7.02
CA PHE A 225 -9.95 6.01 7.67
C PHE A 225 -10.79 7.01 8.49
N ALA A 226 -10.25 8.20 8.74
CA ALA A 226 -10.92 9.26 9.49
C ALA A 226 -10.77 10.60 8.79
N GLY A 227 -11.73 11.50 9.01
CA GLY A 227 -11.68 12.87 8.54
C GLY A 227 -11.07 13.85 9.54
N LYS A 228 -10.60 15.00 9.07
CA LYS A 228 -9.99 16.04 9.92
C LYS A 228 -10.91 16.54 11.05
N ASP A 229 -12.22 16.62 10.83
CA ASP A 229 -13.22 16.93 11.85
C ASP A 229 -13.30 15.88 12.96
N GLN A 230 -13.35 14.60 12.59
CA GLN A 230 -13.35 13.45 13.50
C GLN A 230 -12.03 13.38 14.29
N TRP A 231 -10.90 13.66 13.64
CA TRP A 231 -9.60 13.80 14.29
C TRP A 231 -9.58 14.96 15.30
N ASN A 232 -10.04 16.15 14.91
CA ASN A 232 -10.09 17.32 15.78
C ASN A 232 -11.02 17.12 16.99
N ASP A 233 -12.18 16.49 16.80
CA ASP A 233 -13.12 16.19 17.89
C ASP A 233 -12.53 15.20 18.91
N LEU A 234 -11.80 14.19 18.44
CA LEU A 234 -11.08 13.26 19.29
C LEU A 234 -9.91 13.97 20.02
N ARG A 235 -9.05 14.66 19.27
CA ARG A 235 -7.85 15.34 19.79
C ARG A 235 -8.19 16.39 20.83
N SER A 236 -9.21 17.21 20.59
CA SER A 236 -9.67 18.25 21.54
C SER A 236 -10.09 17.68 22.90
N SER A 237 -10.51 16.41 22.94
CA SER A 237 -10.89 15.71 24.17
C SER A 237 -9.72 15.00 24.84
N CYS A 238 -8.75 14.51 24.06
CA CYS A 238 -7.65 13.65 24.53
C CYS A 238 -6.33 14.39 24.82
N CYS A 239 -5.94 15.30 23.94
CA CYS A 239 -4.68 16.03 23.99
C CYS A 239 -4.91 17.49 23.57
N PRO A 240 -5.72 18.25 24.33
CA PRO A 240 -5.63 19.70 24.27
C PRO A 240 -4.20 20.11 24.66
N GLU A 241 -3.59 20.96 23.83
CA GLU A 241 -2.27 21.55 24.08
C GLU A 241 -1.06 20.57 24.18
N GLN A 242 -1.21 19.33 23.70
CA GLN A 242 -0.13 18.32 23.69
C GLN A 242 0.05 17.69 22.31
N SER A 243 1.31 17.42 21.94
CA SER A 243 1.68 16.69 20.71
C SER A 243 0.88 15.40 20.57
N THR A 244 0.41 15.16 19.35
CA THR A 244 -0.42 14.01 19.00
C THR A 244 0.37 12.71 19.04
N MET A 245 1.70 12.74 18.78
CA MET A 245 2.59 11.61 19.05
C MET A 245 2.69 11.24 20.55
N MET A 246 2.50 12.21 21.45
CA MET A 246 2.51 11.98 22.91
C MET A 246 1.11 11.78 23.51
N CYS A 247 0.06 11.78 22.69
CA CYS A 247 -1.31 11.73 23.15
C CYS A 247 -1.66 10.35 23.73
N ASN A 248 -2.05 10.31 25.01
CA ASN A 248 -2.58 9.09 25.61
C ASN A 248 -4.07 8.96 25.28
N PHE A 249 -4.41 8.04 24.39
CA PHE A 249 -5.79 7.70 24.03
C PHE A 249 -6.34 6.51 24.84
N TYR A 250 -5.45 5.64 25.34
CA TYR A 250 -5.80 4.40 26.04
C TYR A 250 -6.22 4.63 27.51
N ASN A 251 -5.32 5.23 28.29
CA ASN A 251 -5.44 5.43 29.75
C ASN A 251 -5.60 6.90 30.15
N ASN A 252 -6.07 7.75 29.22
CA ASN A 252 -6.31 9.17 29.48
C ASN A 252 -7.19 9.39 30.73
N PRO A 253 -6.88 10.33 31.65
CA PRO A 253 -7.76 10.61 32.79
C PRO A 253 -9.17 11.07 32.38
N ASN A 254 -9.31 11.77 31.25
CA ASN A 254 -10.61 12.21 30.72
C ASN A 254 -11.44 11.01 30.22
N THR A 255 -12.58 10.76 30.87
CA THR A 255 -13.55 9.72 30.47
C THR A 255 -14.05 9.90 29.04
N THR A 256 -14.35 11.14 28.64
CA THR A 256 -14.82 11.48 27.28
C THR A 256 -13.77 11.18 26.23
N CYS A 257 -12.48 11.42 26.52
CA CYS A 257 -11.40 10.98 25.64
C CYS A 257 -11.41 9.45 25.45
N ARG A 258 -11.39 8.69 26.56
CA ARG A 258 -11.30 7.23 26.49
C ARG A 258 -12.48 6.62 25.73
N GLU A 259 -13.67 7.21 25.85
CA GLU A 259 -14.85 6.76 25.10
C GLU A 259 -14.75 7.13 23.61
N LYS A 260 -14.47 8.40 23.28
CA LYS A 260 -14.27 8.82 21.89
C LYS A 260 -13.18 8.02 21.18
N ALA A 261 -12.08 7.70 21.87
CA ALA A 261 -11.00 6.89 21.32
C ALA A 261 -11.43 5.44 21.01
N ARG A 262 -12.23 4.81 21.89
CA ARG A 262 -12.80 3.48 21.62
C ARG A 262 -13.81 3.51 20.49
N VAL A 263 -14.66 4.54 20.43
CA VAL A 263 -15.60 4.76 19.33
C VAL A 263 -14.87 4.96 18.01
N ALA A 264 -13.81 5.78 17.97
CA ALA A 264 -12.97 5.99 16.80
C ALA A 264 -12.34 4.69 16.29
N VAL A 265 -11.62 3.94 17.15
CA VAL A 265 -11.02 2.65 16.78
C VAL A 265 -12.08 1.65 16.27
N LYS A 266 -13.29 1.64 16.84
CA LYS A 266 -14.38 0.78 16.37
C LYS A 266 -14.95 1.23 15.03
N ALA A 267 -15.30 2.51 14.89
CA ALA A 267 -15.97 3.06 13.71
C ALA A 267 -15.06 3.11 12.48
N TRP A 268 -13.79 3.48 12.68
CA TRP A 268 -12.80 3.63 11.63
C TRP A 268 -12.25 2.26 11.16
N LEU A 269 -12.25 1.22 12.02
CA LEU A 269 -11.53 -0.04 11.72
C LEU A 269 -12.35 -1.32 11.85
N ALA A 270 -13.06 -1.49 12.98
CA ALA A 270 -13.60 -2.81 13.34
C ALA A 270 -14.61 -3.38 12.35
N ASN A 271 -15.24 -2.50 11.55
CA ASN A 271 -16.23 -2.86 10.55
C ASN A 271 -15.77 -2.58 9.09
N GLN A 272 -14.57 -2.03 8.87
CA GLN A 272 -14.21 -1.37 7.61
C GLN A 272 -13.11 -2.07 6.80
N THR A 273 -12.08 -2.63 7.45
CA THR A 273 -10.92 -3.22 6.74
C THR A 273 -10.29 -4.38 7.52
N ASN A 274 -9.39 -5.12 6.87
CA ASN A 274 -8.54 -6.11 7.53
C ASN A 274 -7.53 -5.40 8.45
N GLN A 275 -7.49 -5.78 9.73
CA GLN A 275 -6.59 -5.17 10.73
C GLN A 275 -5.13 -5.64 10.62
N MET A 276 -4.87 -6.59 9.72
CA MET A 276 -3.57 -7.22 9.50
C MET A 276 -2.81 -6.65 8.29
N ASP A 277 -3.55 -6.07 7.33
CA ASP A 277 -3.07 -5.29 6.20
C ASP A 277 -4.18 -4.31 5.79
N VAL A 278 -3.90 -3.02 5.90
CA VAL A 278 -4.79 -1.92 5.56
C VAL A 278 -5.24 -1.90 4.08
N TYR A 279 -4.41 -2.40 3.16
CA TYR A 279 -4.67 -2.36 1.71
C TYR A 279 -5.12 -3.69 1.09
N GLN A 280 -5.03 -4.81 1.82
CA GLN A 280 -5.47 -6.12 1.31
C GLN A 280 -6.94 -6.14 0.88
N ASP A 281 -7.20 -6.62 -0.35
CA ASP A 281 -8.54 -6.81 -0.89
C ASP A 281 -8.76 -8.28 -1.27
N CYS A 282 -9.53 -8.99 -0.45
CA CYS A 282 -10.00 -10.35 -0.74
C CYS A 282 -11.51 -10.32 -0.98
N TYR A 283 -11.94 -10.55 -2.22
CA TYR A 283 -13.36 -10.59 -2.57
C TYR A 283 -14.02 -11.89 -2.07
N HIS A 284 -14.90 -11.76 -1.08
CA HIS A 284 -15.68 -12.87 -0.53
C HIS A 284 -16.96 -13.11 -1.36
N GLN A 285 -17.60 -14.28 -1.27
CA GLN A 285 -18.86 -14.59 -1.99
C GLN A 285 -20.05 -14.75 -1.04
N HIS A 286 -21.25 -14.30 -1.48
CA HIS A 286 -22.51 -14.26 -0.71
C HIS A 286 -23.12 -15.62 -0.32
N ARG A 287 -22.43 -16.75 -0.51
CA ARG A 287 -22.96 -18.03 -0.04
C ARG A 287 -22.71 -18.17 1.44
N ASP A 288 -23.80 -18.09 2.20
CA ASP A 288 -23.85 -18.49 3.61
C ASP A 288 -23.16 -19.84 3.84
N LEU A 289 -22.59 -20.00 5.04
CA LEU A 289 -21.67 -21.04 5.51
C LEU A 289 -20.18 -20.70 5.31
N TRP A 290 -19.48 -20.74 6.45
CA TRP A 290 -18.09 -20.35 6.71
C TRP A 290 -16.99 -21.02 5.86
N ASP A 291 -17.32 -21.97 4.98
CA ASP A 291 -16.42 -23.08 4.64
C ASP A 291 -16.16 -23.40 3.15
N LYS A 292 -16.89 -22.88 2.14
CA LYS A 292 -16.55 -23.18 0.72
C LYS A 292 -16.68 -22.00 -0.25
N LYS A 293 -15.52 -21.43 -0.59
CA LYS A 293 -15.31 -20.36 -1.58
C LYS A 293 -14.96 -21.01 -2.93
N ALA A 294 -15.58 -20.59 -4.03
CA ALA A 294 -15.38 -21.20 -5.35
C ALA A 294 -14.99 -20.20 -6.44
N THR A 295 -13.73 -20.31 -6.85
CA THR A 295 -13.14 -19.97 -8.15
C THR A 295 -13.94 -19.08 -9.13
N LEU A 296 -13.54 -17.81 -9.19
CA LEU A 296 -12.90 -17.34 -10.43
C LEU A 296 -11.42 -17.72 -10.40
N LEU A 297 -10.75 -17.73 -11.55
CA LEU A 297 -9.39 -18.24 -11.70
C LEU A 297 -8.41 -17.58 -10.70
N MET A 298 -7.52 -18.41 -10.14
CA MET A 298 -6.59 -18.08 -9.06
C MET A 298 -6.02 -16.65 -9.15
N GLN A 299 -6.38 -15.81 -8.18
CA GLN A 299 -5.62 -14.60 -7.87
C GLN A 299 -5.17 -14.69 -6.42
N SER A 300 -3.85 -14.75 -6.27
CA SER A 300 -3.22 -14.53 -4.98
C SER A 300 -3.23 -13.03 -4.69
N ASP A 301 -3.11 -12.68 -3.41
CA ASP A 301 -2.71 -11.34 -3.01
C ASP A 301 -1.24 -11.15 -3.43
N HIS A 302 -1.07 -10.53 -4.59
CA HIS A 302 0.24 -10.26 -5.19
C HIS A 302 0.91 -9.00 -4.62
N ALA A 303 0.22 -8.23 -3.77
CA ALA A 303 0.81 -7.16 -2.96
C ALA A 303 1.56 -7.75 -1.74
N SER A 304 2.30 -8.84 -1.96
CA SER A 304 3.10 -9.55 -0.96
C SER A 304 4.45 -9.90 -1.57
N SER A 305 5.51 -9.83 -0.76
CA SER A 305 6.89 -10.00 -1.22
C SER A 305 7.29 -11.43 -1.66
N ASP A 306 6.32 -12.33 -1.88
CA ASP A 306 6.46 -13.50 -2.76
C ASP A 306 5.76 -13.20 -4.10
N PRO A 307 6.46 -12.58 -5.06
CA PRO A 307 5.80 -12.11 -6.27
C PRO A 307 5.44 -13.25 -7.23
N TRP A 308 6.18 -14.37 -7.22
CA TRP A 308 5.96 -15.45 -8.21
C TRP A 308 4.69 -16.25 -7.94
N ASN A 309 4.32 -16.41 -6.67
CA ASN A 309 3.14 -17.17 -6.30
C ASN A 309 2.02 -16.29 -5.72
N GLY A 310 2.38 -15.13 -5.14
CA GLY A 310 1.52 -14.33 -4.27
C GLY A 310 1.05 -15.10 -3.04
N TYR A 311 0.39 -14.39 -2.12
CA TYR A 311 -0.20 -15.01 -0.93
C TYR A 311 -1.69 -15.30 -1.15
N PRO A 312 -2.18 -16.55 -1.21
CA PRO A 312 -3.58 -16.78 -1.58
C PRO A 312 -4.54 -16.24 -0.51
N CYS A 313 -5.60 -15.53 -0.91
CA CYS A 313 -6.68 -15.05 -0.03
C CYS A 313 -7.41 -16.17 0.75
N HIS A 314 -7.05 -17.44 0.54
CA HIS A 314 -7.55 -18.62 1.25
C HIS A 314 -6.43 -19.45 1.88
N ALA A 315 -5.23 -18.88 2.06
CA ALA A 315 -4.06 -19.53 2.68
C ALA A 315 -4.38 -20.11 4.06
N LEU A 316 -5.16 -19.38 4.88
CA LEU A 316 -5.70 -19.85 6.16
C LEU A 316 -6.46 -21.17 6.02
N ASP A 317 -7.58 -21.14 5.30
CA ASP A 317 -8.50 -22.27 5.21
C ASP A 317 -7.82 -23.46 4.53
N SER A 318 -7.05 -23.20 3.46
CA SER A 318 -6.30 -24.24 2.76
C SER A 318 -5.14 -24.84 3.56
N THR A 319 -4.55 -24.10 4.52
CA THR A 319 -3.55 -24.65 5.44
C THR A 319 -4.22 -25.44 6.57
N ARG A 320 -5.28 -24.90 7.18
CA ARG A 320 -6.12 -25.60 8.16
C ARG A 320 -6.58 -26.95 7.61
N MET A 321 -7.21 -26.96 6.44
CA MET A 321 -7.76 -28.17 5.82
C MET A 321 -6.68 -29.16 5.35
N TYR A 322 -5.47 -28.69 5.05
CA TYR A 322 -4.33 -29.56 4.78
C TYR A 322 -3.87 -30.28 6.06
N LEU A 323 -3.72 -29.56 7.17
CA LEU A 323 -3.31 -30.11 8.47
C LEU A 323 -4.41 -30.94 9.14
N GLU A 324 -5.69 -30.66 8.87
CA GLU A 324 -6.82 -31.48 9.30
C GLU A 324 -6.93 -32.81 8.53
N ASN A 325 -6.20 -33.01 7.42
CA ASN A 325 -6.32 -34.24 6.64
C ASN A 325 -5.69 -35.46 7.33
N ASP A 326 -6.45 -36.54 7.51
CA ASP A 326 -5.99 -37.76 8.21
C ASP A 326 -4.67 -38.34 7.65
N THR A 327 -4.42 -38.27 6.34
CA THR A 327 -3.15 -38.76 5.77
C THR A 327 -1.96 -37.87 6.12
N VAL A 328 -2.18 -36.57 6.29
CA VAL A 328 -1.18 -35.59 6.75
C VAL A 328 -0.95 -35.76 8.24
N GLN A 329 -2.01 -35.92 9.05
CA GLN A 329 -1.90 -36.20 10.48
C GLN A 329 -1.07 -37.47 10.74
N ASN A 330 -1.38 -38.57 10.04
CA ASN A 330 -0.63 -39.82 10.14
C ASN A 330 0.85 -39.65 9.72
N ALA A 331 1.12 -38.89 8.64
CA ALA A 331 2.49 -38.60 8.21
C ALA A 331 3.27 -37.73 9.22
N LEU A 332 2.60 -36.82 9.93
CA LEU A 332 3.16 -36.00 11.01
C LEU A 332 3.12 -36.69 12.39
N HIS A 333 2.83 -38.00 12.42
CA HIS A 333 2.70 -38.83 13.63
C HIS A 333 1.72 -38.28 14.68
N ALA A 334 0.75 -37.46 14.25
CA ALA A 334 -0.27 -36.87 15.10
C ALA A 334 -1.43 -37.85 15.36
N ASN A 335 -1.98 -37.82 16.57
CA ASN A 335 -3.11 -38.67 16.98
C ASN A 335 -4.25 -37.88 17.66
N VAL A 336 -4.27 -36.56 17.46
CA VAL A 336 -5.28 -35.62 17.94
C VAL A 336 -5.74 -34.80 16.73
N LYS A 337 -7.02 -34.40 16.66
CA LYS A 337 -7.49 -33.50 15.58
C LYS A 337 -6.78 -32.15 15.66
N PHE A 338 -6.38 -31.62 14.51
CA PHE A 338 -5.75 -30.31 14.40
C PHE A 338 -6.64 -29.20 14.97
N THR A 339 -6.06 -28.30 15.76
CA THR A 339 -6.72 -27.11 16.31
C THR A 339 -5.92 -25.87 15.93
N THR A 340 -6.43 -25.05 15.00
CA THR A 340 -5.67 -23.90 14.46
C THR A 340 -5.31 -22.88 15.56
N CYS A 341 -6.28 -22.50 16.39
CA CYS A 341 -6.05 -21.77 17.63
C CYS A 341 -7.03 -22.27 18.71
N ALA A 342 -6.60 -22.33 19.96
CA ALA A 342 -7.47 -22.73 21.07
C ALA A 342 -8.27 -21.56 21.66
N GLN A 343 -9.43 -21.86 22.23
CA GLN A 343 -10.27 -20.89 22.94
C GLN A 343 -10.37 -21.29 24.43
N PHE A 344 -9.36 -20.90 25.22
CA PHE A 344 -9.34 -21.14 26.67
C PHE A 344 -9.50 -19.84 27.48
N ASN A 345 -10.18 -19.95 28.62
CA ASN A 345 -10.20 -18.89 29.64
C ASN A 345 -8.78 -18.67 30.19
N HIS A 346 -8.20 -17.51 29.89
CA HIS A 346 -6.95 -17.02 30.49
C HIS A 346 -7.30 -16.09 31.65
N ASN A 347 -6.69 -16.28 32.82
CA ASN A 347 -6.92 -15.41 33.98
C ASN A 347 -6.04 -14.14 33.97
N ILE A 348 -4.83 -14.22 33.42
CA ILE A 348 -3.88 -13.12 33.34
C ILE A 348 -3.24 -13.16 31.96
N LEU A 349 -3.15 -12.00 31.32
CA LEU A 349 -2.49 -11.77 30.04
C LEU A 349 -1.49 -10.64 30.25
N ALA A 350 -0.27 -10.80 29.74
CA ALA A 350 0.67 -9.69 29.64
C ALA A 350 0.10 -8.63 28.68
N THR A 351 -0.06 -7.40 29.19
CA THR A 351 -0.43 -6.21 28.40
C THR A 351 0.79 -5.33 28.10
N ASP A 352 1.92 -5.56 28.78
CA ASP A 352 3.18 -4.83 28.59
C ASP A 352 4.39 -5.75 28.88
N LEU A 353 5.41 -5.71 28.00
CA LEU A 353 6.61 -6.54 28.08
C LEU A 353 7.85 -5.81 28.63
N THR A 354 7.76 -4.55 29.03
CA THR A 354 8.91 -3.75 29.50
C THR A 354 9.68 -4.48 30.61
N ASN A 355 8.99 -4.98 31.64
CA ASN A 355 9.63 -5.68 32.76
C ASN A 355 10.17 -7.07 32.39
N ASP A 356 9.56 -7.76 31.42
CA ASP A 356 10.06 -9.05 30.96
C ASP A 356 11.31 -8.89 30.10
N LEU A 357 11.34 -7.89 29.20
CA LEU A 357 12.48 -7.57 28.34
C LEU A 357 13.64 -6.93 29.12
N LEU A 358 13.39 -6.06 30.11
CA LEU A 358 14.45 -5.62 31.02
C LEU A 358 15.06 -6.80 31.79
N GLY A 359 14.25 -7.82 32.13
CA GLY A 359 14.75 -9.08 32.70
C GLY A 359 15.62 -9.93 31.76
N VAL A 360 15.56 -9.69 30.45
CA VAL A 360 16.45 -10.29 29.44
C VAL A 360 17.68 -9.41 29.21
N LEU A 361 17.50 -8.11 29.01
CA LEU A 361 18.57 -7.14 28.73
C LEU A 361 19.55 -6.96 29.89
N ASN A 362 19.09 -7.10 31.14
CA ASN A 362 19.91 -6.99 32.34
C ASN A 362 20.59 -8.32 32.75
N SER A 363 20.47 -9.37 31.93
CA SER A 363 21.22 -10.62 32.13
C SER A 363 22.71 -10.41 31.84
N ASP A 364 23.57 -10.90 32.73
CA ASP A 364 25.02 -10.93 32.48
C ASP A 364 25.32 -11.83 31.29
N PHE A 365 24.61 -12.95 31.16
CA PHE A 365 24.76 -13.86 30.03
C PHE A 365 24.41 -13.19 28.69
N TYR A 366 23.32 -12.41 28.63
CA TYR A 366 22.96 -11.61 27.46
C TYR A 366 24.11 -10.69 27.01
N THR A 367 24.70 -9.98 27.97
CA THR A 367 25.79 -9.02 27.71
C THR A 367 27.10 -9.71 27.34
N ILE A 368 27.50 -10.77 28.04
CA ILE A 368 28.77 -11.49 27.84
C ILE A 368 28.78 -12.23 26.50
N HIS A 369 27.66 -12.84 26.13
CA HIS A 369 27.54 -13.62 24.90
C HIS A 369 27.09 -12.80 23.68
N ASN A 370 26.90 -11.47 23.84
CA ASN A 370 26.58 -10.54 22.76
C ASN A 370 25.29 -10.94 21.99
N ILE A 371 24.29 -11.44 22.71
CA ILE A 371 23.03 -11.95 22.16
C ILE A 371 22.26 -10.80 21.48
N SER A 372 21.65 -11.08 20.32
CA SER A 372 20.92 -10.06 19.56
C SER A 372 19.41 -10.12 19.78
N ILE A 373 18.74 -8.97 19.92
CA ILE A 373 17.27 -8.86 19.88
C ILE A 373 16.84 -8.02 18.69
N LEU A 374 16.03 -8.61 17.81
CA LEU A 374 15.46 -7.93 16.65
C LEU A 374 13.93 -7.89 16.75
N PHE A 375 13.38 -6.68 16.81
CA PHE A 375 11.97 -6.40 16.61
C PHE A 375 11.74 -6.13 15.12
N TYR A 376 10.80 -6.83 14.49
CA TYR A 376 10.48 -6.61 13.07
C TYR A 376 8.97 -6.52 12.87
N ASN A 377 8.51 -5.46 12.20
CA ASN A 377 7.08 -5.21 12.02
C ASN A 377 6.77 -4.84 10.58
N GLY A 378 5.74 -5.47 10.01
CA GLY A 378 5.13 -4.95 8.79
C GLY A 378 4.57 -3.54 8.97
N ASP A 379 4.70 -2.72 7.93
CA ASP A 379 4.27 -1.33 7.95
C ASP A 379 2.80 -1.13 7.53
N LEU A 380 2.22 -2.06 6.78
CA LEU A 380 0.77 -2.08 6.45
C LEU A 380 -0.12 -2.64 7.58
N ALA A 381 0.50 -3.16 8.64
CA ALA A 381 -0.16 -3.74 9.80
C ALA A 381 -0.84 -2.65 10.65
N ILE A 382 -2.17 -2.65 10.80
CA ILE A 382 -2.87 -1.70 11.69
C ILE A 382 -2.66 -2.08 13.17
N ARG A 383 -3.01 -3.32 13.53
CA ARG A 383 -2.61 -3.89 14.82
C ARG A 383 -1.15 -4.30 14.73
N ARG A 384 -0.42 -4.16 15.83
CA ARG A 384 1.02 -4.46 15.88
C ARG A 384 1.81 -3.67 14.82
N ASN A 385 1.36 -2.45 14.53
CA ASN A 385 1.97 -1.53 13.57
C ASN A 385 3.44 -1.24 13.93
N PHE A 386 4.22 -0.82 12.93
CA PHE A 386 5.65 -0.55 13.11
C PHE A 386 5.94 0.61 14.08
N LEU A 387 5.07 1.64 14.15
CA LEU A 387 5.21 2.76 15.08
C LEU A 387 5.14 2.29 16.54
N SER A 388 4.25 1.34 16.84
CA SER A 388 4.13 0.73 18.17
C SER A 388 5.45 0.08 18.61
N ALA A 389 6.11 -0.65 17.69
CA ALA A 389 7.40 -1.26 17.97
C ALA A 389 8.53 -0.24 18.08
N GLN A 390 8.61 0.76 17.19
CA GLN A 390 9.64 1.81 17.29
C GLN A 390 9.51 2.61 18.60
N ASN A 391 8.29 3.05 18.95
CA ASN A 391 8.02 3.76 20.19
C ASN A 391 8.35 2.91 21.43
N PHE A 392 7.92 1.65 21.45
CA PHE A 392 8.23 0.74 22.56
C PHE A 392 9.74 0.52 22.71
N VAL A 393 10.46 0.24 21.62
CA VAL A 393 11.90 -0.06 21.69
C VAL A 393 12.71 1.18 22.05
N ARG A 394 12.31 2.40 21.62
CA ARG A 394 12.94 3.64 22.12
C ARG A 394 12.72 3.82 23.62
N ASN A 395 11.49 3.65 24.11
CA ASN A 395 11.20 3.76 25.54
C ASN A 395 11.97 2.74 26.38
N LEU A 396 12.01 1.47 25.93
CA LEU A 396 12.80 0.41 26.56
C LEU A 396 14.30 0.74 26.56
N SER A 397 14.82 1.22 25.43
CA SER A 397 16.24 1.60 25.30
C SER A 397 16.61 2.78 26.19
N ALA A 398 15.72 3.77 26.36
CA ALA A 398 15.91 4.88 27.27
C ALA A 398 15.98 4.41 28.73
N ILE A 399 15.11 3.47 29.14
CA ILE A 399 15.14 2.87 30.49
C ILE A 399 16.42 2.02 30.69
N ALA A 400 16.85 1.29 29.67
CA ALA A 400 18.08 0.48 29.69
C ALA A 400 19.37 1.29 29.51
N VAL A 401 19.28 2.60 29.23
CA VAL A 401 20.40 3.51 28.91
C VAL A 401 21.22 3.03 27.69
N TYR A 402 20.52 2.58 26.65
CA TYR A 402 21.11 2.13 25.38
C TYR A 402 21.07 3.26 24.34
N ASN A 403 22.21 3.53 23.71
CA ASN A 403 22.34 4.59 22.71
C ASN A 403 21.95 4.08 21.31
N VAL A 404 21.33 4.93 20.49
CA VAL A 404 21.19 4.69 19.04
C VAL A 404 22.59 4.69 18.40
N THR A 405 22.86 3.70 17.55
CA THR A 405 24.12 3.53 16.82
C THR A 405 23.95 3.66 15.30
N VAL A 406 22.77 3.35 14.77
CA VAL A 406 22.38 3.55 13.37
C VAL A 406 20.90 3.88 13.32
N GLU A 407 20.52 4.91 12.58
CA GLU A 407 19.13 5.23 12.27
C GLU A 407 19.00 5.54 10.76
N GLY A 408 17.93 5.07 10.12
CA GLY A 408 17.61 5.35 8.72
C GLY A 408 16.94 4.18 8.01
N ALA A 409 17.07 4.12 6.68
CA ALA A 409 16.54 3.02 5.88
C ALA A 409 17.44 1.76 5.93
N TRP A 410 16.85 0.59 5.68
CA TRP A 410 17.56 -0.61 5.25
C TRP A 410 17.16 -1.01 3.83
N TRP A 411 18.06 -1.72 3.16
CA TRP A 411 17.94 -2.08 1.75
C TRP A 411 18.24 -3.56 1.59
N PHE A 412 17.58 -4.22 0.64
CA PHE A 412 17.83 -5.60 0.28
C PHE A 412 18.10 -5.74 -1.22
N ASN A 413 18.85 -6.79 -1.57
CA ASN A 413 19.12 -7.14 -2.96
C ASN A 413 18.54 -8.52 -3.22
N TYR A 414 17.37 -8.56 -3.88
CA TYR A 414 16.86 -9.79 -4.43
C TYR A 414 17.73 -10.22 -5.63
N TYR A 415 18.19 -11.48 -5.67
CA TYR A 415 19.12 -12.00 -6.68
C TYR A 415 20.43 -11.18 -6.86
N ARG A 416 21.43 -11.45 -5.98
CA ARG A 416 22.78 -10.86 -6.09
C ARG A 416 23.34 -11.01 -7.52
N GLY A 417 23.47 -9.88 -8.22
CA GLY A 417 24.04 -9.81 -9.57
C GLY A 417 23.11 -9.18 -10.62
N ILE A 418 21.82 -9.03 -10.35
CA ILE A 418 20.84 -8.54 -11.34
C ILE A 418 20.14 -7.24 -10.88
N TYR A 419 19.73 -7.17 -9.61
CA TYR A 419 19.05 -6.01 -9.02
C TYR A 419 19.84 -5.45 -7.84
N ASP A 420 19.78 -4.12 -7.67
CA ASP A 420 20.46 -3.37 -6.60
C ASP A 420 19.48 -2.43 -5.90
N ASN A 421 19.64 -2.29 -4.58
CA ASN A 421 19.05 -1.24 -3.74
C ASN A 421 17.50 -1.23 -3.70
N THR A 422 16.85 -2.35 -3.38
CA THR A 422 15.42 -2.35 -3.04
C THR A 422 15.20 -1.83 -1.62
N TYR A 423 14.26 -0.90 -1.44
CA TYR A 423 13.92 -0.33 -0.13
C TYR A 423 13.23 -1.38 0.75
N GLY A 424 13.87 -1.75 1.86
CA GLY A 424 13.35 -2.76 2.79
C GLY A 424 12.46 -2.19 3.90
N GLY A 425 12.55 -0.88 4.17
CA GLY A 425 11.88 -0.22 5.30
C GLY A 425 12.86 0.55 6.18
N LEU A 426 12.44 0.87 7.39
CA LEU A 426 13.20 1.62 8.40
C LEU A 426 13.97 0.69 9.32
N ARG A 427 15.07 1.19 9.88
CA ARG A 427 15.82 0.55 10.97
C ARG A 427 16.31 1.57 12.00
N THR A 428 16.26 1.18 13.26
CA THR A 428 17.04 1.78 14.34
C THR A 428 17.79 0.67 15.06
N LEU A 429 19.12 0.79 15.08
CA LEU A 429 20.02 -0.11 15.81
C LEU A 429 20.52 0.61 17.06
N TYR A 430 20.56 -0.09 18.18
CA TYR A 430 21.03 0.41 19.46
C TYR A 430 22.32 -0.30 19.88
N SER A 431 23.02 0.25 20.86
CA SER A 431 24.10 -0.44 21.56
C SER A 431 23.61 -1.77 22.15
N LYS A 432 24.52 -2.72 22.39
CA LYS A 432 24.22 -4.05 22.97
C LYS A 432 23.26 -4.90 22.12
N ASN A 433 23.45 -4.88 20.79
CA ASN A 433 22.77 -5.74 19.81
C ASN A 433 21.23 -5.73 19.85
N LEU A 434 20.63 -4.61 20.24
CA LEU A 434 19.19 -4.38 20.17
C LEU A 434 18.85 -3.65 18.86
N ALA A 435 17.82 -4.09 18.14
CA ALA A 435 17.41 -3.54 16.85
C ALA A 435 15.88 -3.54 16.68
N VAL A 436 15.34 -2.51 16.03
CA VAL A 436 13.96 -2.48 15.53
C VAL A 436 13.95 -2.11 14.06
N ILE A 437 13.18 -2.85 13.26
CA ILE A 437 13.00 -2.58 11.82
C ILE A 437 11.52 -2.59 11.44
N SER A 438 11.14 -1.76 10.46
CA SER A 438 9.93 -2.01 9.68
C SER A 438 10.29 -2.83 8.43
N ILE A 439 9.36 -3.68 7.98
CA ILE A 439 9.48 -4.39 6.70
C ILE A 439 8.42 -3.82 5.76
N ARG A 440 8.88 -3.24 4.64
CA ARG A 440 8.02 -2.59 3.66
C ARG A 440 7.09 -3.61 3.00
N LEU A 441 5.79 -3.29 2.94
CA LEU A 441 4.72 -4.12 2.36
C LEU A 441 4.53 -5.49 3.05
N TYR A 442 4.97 -5.61 4.30
CA TYR A 442 4.74 -6.81 5.09
C TYR A 442 3.46 -6.69 5.92
N LYS A 443 2.76 -7.82 6.06
CA LYS A 443 1.42 -7.96 6.63
C LYS A 443 1.50 -8.80 7.92
N VAL A 444 0.65 -8.56 8.91
CA VAL A 444 0.59 -9.49 10.06
C VAL A 444 -0.05 -10.80 9.59
N MET A 445 0.54 -11.94 9.92
CA MET A 445 -0.05 -13.22 9.53
C MET A 445 -1.12 -13.66 10.56
N TYR A 446 -2.18 -14.27 10.06
CA TYR A 446 -3.39 -14.55 10.83
C TYR A 446 -3.14 -15.49 12.03
N SER A 447 -3.01 -14.90 13.21
CA SER A 447 -3.32 -15.55 14.48
C SER A 447 -4.58 -14.91 15.07
N PHE A 448 -5.58 -15.71 15.44
CA PHE A 448 -6.91 -15.22 15.83
C PHE A 448 -6.86 -14.36 17.11
N THR A 449 -6.86 -13.03 16.98
CA THR A 449 -7.14 -12.12 18.11
C THR A 449 -8.65 -11.92 18.27
N MET A 450 -9.32 -12.93 18.84
CA MET A 450 -10.71 -12.88 19.30
C MET A 450 -10.89 -11.95 20.52
N PHE A 451 -10.65 -10.64 20.34
CA PHE A 451 -10.86 -9.61 21.39
C PHE A 451 -11.52 -8.33 20.83
N GLY A 452 -12.40 -8.47 19.83
CA GLY A 452 -13.18 -7.37 19.26
C GLY A 452 -14.39 -6.90 20.08
N CYS A 453 -14.92 -7.73 21.00
CA CYS A 453 -16.22 -7.46 21.66
C CYS A 453 -16.18 -7.35 23.20
N ALA A 454 -15.07 -7.66 23.87
CA ALA A 454 -15.03 -7.73 25.34
C ALA A 454 -14.93 -6.37 26.06
N LEU A 455 -14.60 -5.29 25.33
CA LEU A 455 -14.44 -3.93 25.88
C LEU A 455 -15.69 -3.05 25.76
N LEU A 456 -16.83 -3.59 25.30
CA LEU A 456 -17.95 -2.80 24.78
C LEU A 456 -19.31 -3.03 25.50
N VAL A 457 -19.33 -3.66 26.67
CA VAL A 457 -20.57 -3.86 27.43
C VAL A 457 -20.38 -3.56 28.91
N ARG A 458 -20.73 -2.33 29.32
CA ARG A 458 -21.51 -2.07 30.54
C ARG A 458 -22.17 -0.70 30.51
N GLU A 459 -23.49 -0.74 30.72
CA GLU A 459 -24.36 0.32 31.24
C GLU A 459 -24.56 1.59 30.40
N SER A 460 -25.68 1.57 29.66
CA SER A 460 -26.36 2.71 29.06
C SER A 460 -27.54 3.17 29.93
N SER A 461 -27.68 4.48 30.18
CA SER A 461 -28.97 5.11 30.49
C SER A 461 -28.94 6.63 30.31
N GLU A 462 -29.97 7.17 29.65
CA GLU A 462 -30.48 8.56 29.74
C GLU A 462 -29.56 9.70 29.21
N THR A 463 -29.75 10.35 28.05
CA THR A 463 -30.88 11.07 27.38
C THR A 463 -30.71 12.60 27.38
N SER A 464 -30.48 13.14 26.18
CA SER A 464 -30.89 14.47 25.65
C SER A 464 -30.54 15.77 26.40
N GLY A 465 -29.84 16.68 25.72
CA GLY A 465 -29.75 18.11 26.08
C GLY A 465 -29.03 18.94 25.03
N THR A 466 -29.78 19.66 24.18
CA THR A 466 -29.26 20.59 23.16
C THR A 466 -28.95 21.97 23.75
N CYS A 467 -27.86 22.65 23.35
CA CYS A 467 -27.92 24.06 22.96
C CYS A 467 -26.68 24.61 22.24
N GLN A 468 -26.93 25.61 21.39
CA GLN A 468 -26.06 26.24 20.41
C GLN A 468 -25.11 27.34 20.96
N ASN A 469 -24.15 27.74 20.09
CA ASN A 469 -23.73 29.13 19.80
C ASN A 469 -22.92 29.97 20.83
N GLN A 470 -21.67 30.36 20.48
CA GLN A 470 -21.30 31.58 19.71
C GLN A 470 -19.90 32.18 20.08
N LEU A 471 -19.11 32.46 19.02
CA LEU A 471 -18.20 33.62 18.80
C LEU A 471 -17.02 33.95 19.74
N TYR A 472 -15.82 34.08 19.16
CA TYR A 472 -14.95 35.29 19.07
C TYR A 472 -13.68 34.89 18.26
N GLN A 473 -13.49 35.26 16.99
CA GLN A 473 -13.00 36.54 16.42
C GLN A 473 -11.59 37.01 16.85
N GLY A 474 -10.73 37.24 15.85
CA GLY A 474 -9.37 37.81 15.95
C GLY A 474 -8.51 37.39 14.75
N THR A 475 -8.69 37.98 13.56
CA THR A 475 -7.81 39.03 12.98
C THR A 475 -6.30 38.72 13.08
N GLY A 476 -5.50 38.61 12.01
CA GLY A 476 -5.75 38.81 10.58
C GLY A 476 -4.52 39.47 9.94
N HIS A 477 -3.98 38.92 8.85
CA HIS A 477 -2.98 39.55 7.96
C HIS A 477 -3.20 39.02 6.54
N ALA A 478 -3.52 39.92 5.60
CA ALA A 478 -3.88 39.54 4.23
C ALA A 478 -2.64 39.47 3.31
N PRO A 479 -2.48 38.39 2.52
CA PRO A 479 -1.67 38.41 1.31
C PRO A 479 -2.48 39.03 0.16
N SER A 480 -1.83 39.87 -0.65
CA SER A 480 -2.41 40.64 -1.75
C SER A 480 -3.36 39.85 -2.67
N THR A 481 -4.63 40.25 -2.67
CA THR A 481 -5.58 40.03 -3.78
C THR A 481 -5.15 40.84 -5.00
N ASP A 482 -5.13 40.24 -6.21
CA ASP A 482 -5.40 40.87 -7.53
C ASP A 482 -4.91 40.01 -8.71
N ARG A 483 -5.50 38.82 -8.89
CA ARG A 483 -5.37 38.02 -10.15
C ARG A 483 -6.66 37.38 -10.68
N PRO A 484 -7.61 36.89 -9.85
CA PRO A 484 -8.82 36.23 -10.38
C PRO A 484 -9.71 37.13 -11.27
N ALA A 485 -9.67 38.45 -11.02
CA ALA A 485 -10.35 39.43 -11.87
C ALA A 485 -9.75 39.52 -13.29
N GLN A 486 -8.46 39.23 -13.47
CA GLN A 486 -7.82 39.23 -14.79
C GLN A 486 -8.27 38.04 -15.62
N THR A 487 -8.45 36.86 -15.01
CA THR A 487 -9.03 35.69 -15.68
C THR A 487 -10.42 36.02 -16.23
N LEU A 488 -11.34 36.54 -15.39
CA LEU A 488 -12.68 36.96 -15.84
C LEU A 488 -12.63 38.01 -16.97
N GLN A 489 -11.75 39.01 -16.85
CA GLN A 489 -11.64 40.08 -17.85
C GLN A 489 -11.06 39.57 -19.18
N MET A 490 -10.09 38.63 -19.13
CA MET A 490 -9.54 37.98 -20.31
C MET A 490 -10.55 37.04 -20.97
N SER A 491 -11.38 36.31 -20.21
CA SER A 491 -12.49 35.52 -20.76
C SER A 491 -13.45 36.36 -21.60
N VAL A 492 -13.85 37.53 -21.08
CA VAL A 492 -14.74 38.47 -21.79
C VAL A 492 -14.08 39.02 -23.06
N ASN A 493 -12.77 39.26 -23.03
CA ASN A 493 -12.04 39.74 -24.21
C ASN A 493 -11.82 38.63 -25.26
N PHE A 494 -11.56 37.38 -24.85
CA PHE A 494 -11.43 36.23 -25.75
C PHE A 494 -12.76 35.93 -26.46
N LEU A 495 -13.86 35.94 -25.71
CA LEU A 495 -15.22 35.76 -26.25
C LEU A 495 -15.63 36.89 -27.22
N ARG A 496 -15.08 38.11 -27.07
CA ARG A 496 -15.35 39.24 -27.97
C ARG A 496 -14.51 39.22 -29.24
N ASN A 497 -13.28 38.73 -29.20
CA ASN A 497 -12.32 38.90 -30.29
C ASN A 497 -12.28 37.72 -31.28
N ASN A 498 -12.76 36.53 -30.91
CA ASN A 498 -12.71 35.31 -31.74
C ASN A 498 -14.03 34.99 -32.47
N HIS A 499 -14.78 36.02 -32.87
CA HIS A 499 -16.11 35.84 -33.47
C HIS A 499 -16.10 35.60 -34.99
N ASP A 500 -14.96 35.80 -35.65
CA ASP A 500 -14.80 35.75 -37.10
C ASP A 500 -13.68 34.77 -37.54
N ASP A 501 -13.99 33.98 -38.58
CA ASP A 501 -13.13 33.05 -39.35
C ASP A 501 -12.82 31.62 -38.83
N TYR A 502 -13.87 30.86 -38.52
CA TYR A 502 -13.84 29.37 -38.51
C TYR A 502 -14.39 28.77 -39.82
N SER A 503 -14.02 29.34 -40.98
CA SER A 503 -14.70 29.08 -42.27
C SER A 503 -14.29 27.81 -43.02
N THR A 504 -13.14 27.20 -42.68
CA THR A 504 -12.62 25.98 -43.35
C THR A 504 -12.99 24.72 -42.55
N PRO A 505 -13.80 23.79 -43.10
CA PRO A 505 -14.26 22.63 -42.34
C PRO A 505 -13.16 21.57 -42.17
N ILE A 506 -12.89 21.19 -40.92
CA ILE A 506 -12.18 19.97 -40.58
C ILE A 506 -13.09 18.79 -40.94
N LEU A 507 -12.60 17.86 -41.75
CA LEU A 507 -13.42 16.76 -42.28
C LEU A 507 -13.42 15.59 -41.30
N ARG A 508 -14.47 15.47 -40.47
CA ARG A 508 -14.68 14.33 -39.53
C ARG A 508 -14.32 12.94 -40.07
N GLY A 509 -14.48 12.71 -41.38
CA GLY A 509 -14.14 11.46 -42.04
C GLY A 509 -12.63 11.13 -42.11
N SER A 510 -11.73 12.14 -42.12
CA SER A 510 -10.28 11.91 -42.08
C SER A 510 -9.79 11.43 -40.73
N ASP A 511 -10.50 11.81 -39.66
CA ASP A 511 -10.01 11.60 -38.30
C ASP A 511 -10.32 10.17 -37.79
N LEU A 512 -11.14 9.39 -38.51
CA LEU A 512 -11.50 8.01 -38.15
C LEU A 512 -10.29 7.07 -38.19
N ILE A 513 -9.95 6.49 -37.04
CA ILE A 513 -8.90 5.47 -36.93
C ILE A 513 -9.47 4.12 -37.36
N VAL A 514 -9.14 3.69 -38.59
CA VAL A 514 -9.61 2.40 -39.14
C VAL A 514 -8.87 1.20 -38.54
N SER A 515 -7.59 1.35 -38.20
CA SER A 515 -6.77 0.28 -37.62
C SER A 515 -5.61 0.86 -36.81
N MET A 516 -5.36 0.33 -35.59
CA MET A 516 -4.17 0.68 -34.81
C MET A 516 -3.13 -0.45 -34.88
N PRO A 517 -1.84 -0.13 -35.12
CA PRO A 517 -0.75 -1.11 -35.01
C PRO A 517 -0.78 -1.84 -33.65
N GLY A 518 -0.62 -3.15 -33.64
CA GLY A 518 -0.65 -3.95 -32.40
C GLY A 518 -2.05 -4.42 -31.95
N LEU A 519 -3.16 -3.84 -32.43
CA LEU A 519 -4.48 -4.44 -32.18
C LEU A 519 -4.62 -5.72 -33.01
N ARG A 520 -4.95 -6.83 -32.33
CA ARG A 520 -5.13 -8.15 -32.98
C ARG A 520 -6.61 -8.54 -33.17
N TRP A 521 -7.53 -7.62 -32.84
CA TRP A 521 -8.97 -7.82 -32.91
C TRP A 521 -9.69 -6.54 -33.38
N SER A 522 -10.91 -6.69 -33.88
CA SER A 522 -11.81 -5.58 -34.21
C SER A 522 -12.44 -4.98 -32.94
N LEU A 523 -12.53 -3.66 -32.87
CA LEU A 523 -13.18 -2.96 -31.77
C LEU A 523 -14.71 -2.91 -31.97
N PRO A 524 -15.53 -3.00 -30.91
CA PRO A 524 -16.98 -2.83 -30.99
C PRO A 524 -17.42 -1.35 -31.09
N PHE A 525 -16.49 -0.41 -30.90
CA PHE A 525 -16.71 1.05 -30.92
C PHE A 525 -15.79 1.73 -31.95
N LYS A 526 -16.16 2.94 -32.37
CA LYS A 526 -15.29 3.77 -33.23
C LYS A 526 -14.37 4.64 -32.41
N GLN A 527 -13.27 5.04 -33.02
CA GLN A 527 -12.28 5.94 -32.43
C GLN A 527 -11.76 6.89 -33.50
N TYR A 528 -11.46 8.12 -33.09
CA TYR A 528 -11.02 9.19 -33.98
C TYR A 528 -9.82 9.90 -33.38
N SER A 529 -8.85 10.29 -34.20
CA SER A 529 -7.67 11.06 -33.81
C SER A 529 -7.40 12.12 -34.86
N GLY A 530 -7.16 13.34 -34.40
CA GLY A 530 -6.99 14.52 -35.24
C GLY A 530 -6.59 15.73 -34.41
N PHE A 531 -6.87 16.94 -34.92
CA PHE A 531 -6.46 18.18 -34.29
C PHE A 531 -7.61 19.20 -34.23
N LEU A 532 -7.72 19.87 -33.09
CA LEU A 532 -8.69 20.93 -32.80
C LEU A 532 -7.96 22.28 -32.71
N ARG A 533 -8.59 23.36 -33.16
CA ARG A 533 -8.01 24.71 -33.09
C ARG A 533 -8.10 25.28 -31.67
N GLY A 534 -6.97 25.42 -30.99
CA GLY A 534 -6.88 26.17 -29.73
C GLY A 534 -6.70 27.68 -29.95
N SER A 535 -6.05 28.05 -31.05
CA SER A 535 -5.89 29.44 -31.51
C SER A 535 -5.76 29.47 -33.04
N ASN A 536 -5.49 30.64 -33.62
CA ASN A 536 -5.20 30.77 -35.06
C ASN A 536 -3.97 29.99 -35.51
N THR A 537 -3.04 29.68 -34.59
CA THR A 537 -1.79 28.96 -34.90
C THR A 537 -1.64 27.65 -34.12
N HIS A 538 -2.33 27.46 -32.99
CA HIS A 538 -2.16 26.28 -32.12
C HIS A 538 -3.19 25.18 -32.45
N MET A 539 -2.65 23.98 -32.71
CA MET A 539 -3.42 22.78 -33.01
C MET A 539 -3.27 21.78 -31.85
N LEU A 540 -4.36 21.54 -31.13
CA LEU A 540 -4.42 20.60 -30.01
C LEU A 540 -4.80 19.21 -30.51
N HIS A 541 -3.93 18.22 -30.29
CA HIS A 541 -4.20 16.82 -30.64
C HIS A 541 -5.30 16.25 -29.74
N TYR A 542 -6.28 15.55 -30.35
CA TYR A 542 -7.33 14.83 -29.62
C TYR A 542 -7.40 13.36 -30.05
N TRP A 543 -7.90 12.51 -29.15
CA TRP A 543 -8.29 11.13 -29.45
C TRP A 543 -9.63 10.83 -28.77
N LEU A 544 -10.69 10.75 -29.57
CA LEU A 544 -12.04 10.37 -29.14
C LEU A 544 -12.22 8.86 -29.24
N VAL A 545 -12.80 8.23 -28.22
CA VAL A 545 -13.30 6.85 -28.25
C VAL A 545 -14.80 6.87 -27.98
N GLU A 546 -15.59 6.21 -28.84
CA GLU A 546 -17.04 6.07 -28.64
C GLU A 546 -17.34 5.02 -27.54
N SER A 547 -18.50 5.13 -26.88
CA SER A 547 -18.94 4.16 -25.87
C SER A 547 -19.18 2.77 -26.48
N GLU A 548 -18.81 1.71 -25.76
CA GLU A 548 -19.02 0.32 -26.21
C GLU A 548 -20.49 -0.14 -26.18
N ASN A 549 -21.36 0.54 -25.43
CA ASN A 549 -22.74 0.10 -25.17
C ASN A 549 -23.76 0.84 -26.05
N ASP A 550 -23.98 2.13 -25.78
CA ASP A 550 -24.88 2.99 -26.59
C ASP A 550 -24.20 4.35 -26.84
N PRO A 551 -23.31 4.44 -27.84
CA PRO A 551 -22.61 5.69 -28.16
C PRO A 551 -23.55 6.78 -28.70
N ALA A 552 -24.80 6.46 -29.04
CA ALA A 552 -25.79 7.45 -29.44
C ALA A 552 -26.34 8.24 -28.23
N LYS A 553 -26.45 7.60 -27.06
CA LYS A 553 -26.99 8.17 -25.81
C LYS A 553 -25.95 8.43 -24.72
N ALA A 554 -24.78 7.82 -24.79
CA ALA A 554 -23.74 7.91 -23.76
C ALA A 554 -23.30 9.37 -23.49
N PRO A 555 -22.94 9.72 -22.25
CA PRO A 555 -22.37 11.01 -21.93
C PRO A 555 -21.00 11.20 -22.60
N LEU A 556 -20.61 12.46 -22.81
CA LEU A 556 -19.25 12.81 -23.22
C LEU A 556 -18.41 13.14 -21.98
N LEU A 557 -17.29 12.45 -21.82
CA LEU A 557 -16.28 12.78 -20.82
C LEU A 557 -15.04 13.33 -21.55
N LEU A 558 -14.69 14.60 -21.30
CA LEU A 558 -13.35 15.11 -21.61
C LEU A 558 -12.38 14.59 -20.54
N TRP A 559 -11.16 14.21 -20.93
CA TRP A 559 -10.07 13.91 -20.00
C TRP A 559 -8.87 14.83 -20.22
N LEU A 560 -8.40 15.50 -19.17
CA LEU A 560 -7.15 16.29 -19.14
C LEU A 560 -6.15 15.73 -18.13
N ASN A 561 -4.91 15.50 -18.57
CA ASN A 561 -3.78 15.26 -17.66
C ASN A 561 -3.19 16.57 -17.13
N GLY A 562 -2.35 16.45 -16.09
CA GLY A 562 -1.69 17.57 -15.44
C GLY A 562 -0.29 17.91 -15.97
N GLY A 563 0.72 17.84 -15.09
CA GLY A 563 2.07 18.33 -15.31
C GLY A 563 2.37 19.61 -14.53
N PRO A 564 2.27 20.83 -15.11
CA PRO A 564 1.73 21.17 -16.43
C PRO A 564 2.63 20.70 -17.58
N GLY A 565 2.03 20.38 -18.72
CA GLY A 565 2.75 19.92 -19.92
C GLY A 565 2.84 18.39 -20.09
N ALA A 566 2.04 17.62 -19.34
CA ALA A 566 1.76 16.21 -19.63
C ALA A 566 0.57 16.13 -20.62
N SER A 567 0.60 15.26 -21.64
CA SER A 567 -0.59 15.11 -22.50
C SER A 567 -1.65 14.23 -21.86
N SER A 568 -2.92 14.54 -22.14
CA SER A 568 -4.10 13.67 -21.92
C SER A 568 -3.98 12.30 -22.59
N LEU A 569 -3.01 12.15 -23.49
CA LEU A 569 -2.47 10.86 -23.85
C LEU A 569 -1.58 10.22 -22.74
N PHE A 570 -1.74 10.50 -21.44
CA PHE A 570 -1.33 9.60 -20.34
C PHE A 570 -2.55 8.90 -19.69
N GLY A 571 -3.65 9.59 -19.39
CA GLY A 571 -4.92 9.05 -18.84
C GLY A 571 -5.66 7.91 -19.57
N LEU A 572 -6.21 8.07 -20.77
CA LEU A 572 -6.78 7.06 -21.72
C LEU A 572 -6.09 5.63 -21.83
N PHE A 573 -5.01 5.27 -21.12
CA PHE A 573 -4.51 3.87 -20.96
C PHE A 573 -4.23 3.50 -19.48
N ASP A 574 -4.41 4.46 -18.58
CA ASP A 574 -4.72 4.28 -17.19
C ASP A 574 -6.21 3.91 -17.10
N ASN A 575 -7.08 4.69 -17.77
CA ASN A 575 -8.55 4.61 -17.69
C ASN A 575 -9.29 4.32 -19.02
N GLY A 576 -8.62 4.30 -20.16
CA GLY A 576 -9.26 4.05 -21.45
C GLY A 576 -9.14 2.59 -21.92
N PRO A 577 -9.61 2.28 -23.15
CA PRO A 577 -9.94 0.91 -23.55
C PRO A 577 -8.73 -0.02 -23.82
N PHE A 578 -7.50 0.45 -23.61
CA PHE A 578 -6.28 -0.21 -24.05
C PHE A 578 -5.17 -0.09 -23.00
N ARG A 579 -4.21 -1.04 -22.98
CA ARG A 579 -2.96 -1.00 -22.18
C ARG A 579 -1.76 -1.46 -23.03
N ILE A 580 -0.55 -1.00 -22.69
CA ILE A 580 0.71 -1.29 -23.40
C ILE A 580 1.23 -2.69 -23.06
N GLY A 581 1.87 -3.37 -24.02
CA GLY A 581 2.67 -4.57 -23.78
C GLY A 581 4.13 -4.25 -23.45
N LYS A 582 4.84 -5.19 -22.80
CA LYS A 582 6.29 -5.10 -22.51
C LYS A 582 7.15 -4.95 -23.76
N ASP A 583 6.64 -5.39 -24.91
CA ASP A 583 7.34 -5.36 -26.18
C ASP A 583 7.46 -3.97 -26.82
N GLY A 584 6.65 -2.98 -26.39
CA GLY A 584 6.59 -1.65 -27.01
C GLY A 584 5.98 -1.64 -28.42
N PHE A 585 5.56 -2.80 -28.95
CA PHE A 585 4.87 -2.96 -30.23
C PHE A 585 3.35 -3.15 -30.06
N THR A 586 2.91 -3.32 -28.81
CA THR A 586 1.51 -3.28 -28.36
C THR A 586 1.35 -2.13 -27.34
N ILE A 587 0.16 -1.53 -27.18
CA ILE A 587 -0.10 -0.13 -27.62
C ILE A 587 0.11 1.09 -26.65
N THR A 588 0.56 2.23 -27.23
CA THR A 588 0.61 3.69 -26.86
C THR A 588 1.62 4.19 -25.80
N ARG A 589 1.92 5.52 -25.62
CA ARG A 589 1.05 6.76 -25.41
C ARG A 589 1.82 8.09 -25.19
N VAL A 590 1.19 9.33 -25.03
CA VAL A 590 1.53 10.81 -24.70
C VAL A 590 1.95 11.97 -25.71
N GLY A 591 1.06 12.83 -26.23
CA GLY A 591 0.69 12.93 -27.66
C GLY A 591 1.42 14.01 -28.52
N TYR A 592 0.68 14.77 -29.35
CA TYR A 592 1.23 15.42 -30.57
C TYR A 592 0.86 16.89 -30.86
N SER A 593 0.27 17.63 -29.92
CA SER A 593 -0.13 19.04 -30.13
C SER A 593 1.05 19.93 -30.57
N TYR A 594 0.82 20.91 -31.46
CA TYR A 594 1.86 21.78 -32.02
C TYR A 594 1.35 23.18 -32.38
N SER A 595 2.28 24.15 -32.53
CA SER A 595 1.99 25.43 -33.20
C SER A 595 2.46 25.39 -34.65
N THR A 596 1.63 25.92 -35.56
CA THR A 596 1.91 26.01 -37.01
C THR A 596 2.99 27.04 -37.37
N ASP A 597 3.22 28.05 -36.52
CA ASP A 597 4.30 29.04 -36.67
C ASP A 597 5.58 28.67 -35.88
N GLY A 598 5.54 27.58 -35.10
CA GLY A 598 6.62 27.15 -34.22
C GLY A 598 6.83 28.04 -32.97
N VAL A 599 6.03 29.10 -32.79
CA VAL A 599 6.07 29.96 -31.61
C VAL A 599 5.20 29.35 -30.51
N LEU A 600 5.72 29.33 -29.29
CA LEU A 600 4.95 28.97 -28.10
C LEU A 600 4.80 30.23 -27.22
N PRO A 601 3.60 30.54 -26.72
CA PRO A 601 3.40 31.64 -25.79
C PRO A 601 4.01 31.30 -24.43
N GLN A 602 4.13 32.31 -23.56
CA GLN A 602 4.27 32.03 -22.13
C GLN A 602 2.94 31.45 -21.63
N TYR A 603 2.85 30.12 -21.53
CA TYR A 603 1.66 29.45 -21.04
C TYR A 603 1.33 29.85 -19.60
N THR A 604 0.04 30.13 -19.39
CA THR A 604 -0.59 30.39 -18.09
C THR A 604 -1.86 29.54 -17.96
N ASP A 605 -2.46 29.47 -16.77
CA ASP A 605 -3.74 28.76 -16.60
C ASP A 605 -4.86 29.41 -17.41
N GLU A 606 -4.85 30.73 -17.54
CA GLU A 606 -5.81 31.50 -18.35
C GLU A 606 -5.66 31.19 -19.84
N VAL A 607 -4.42 31.20 -20.37
CA VAL A 607 -4.14 30.85 -21.77
C VAL A 607 -4.53 29.40 -22.05
N THR A 608 -4.13 28.48 -21.16
CA THR A 608 -4.42 27.04 -21.31
C THR A 608 -5.93 26.77 -21.25
N ALA A 609 -6.68 27.44 -20.38
CA ALA A 609 -8.13 27.32 -20.32
C ALA A 609 -8.80 27.89 -21.59
N ALA A 610 -8.34 29.04 -22.08
CA ALA A 610 -8.88 29.67 -23.30
C ALA A 610 -8.66 28.81 -24.56
N GLU A 611 -7.48 28.22 -24.73
CA GLU A 611 -7.19 27.33 -25.87
C GLU A 611 -7.99 26.02 -25.79
N ASN A 612 -8.15 25.43 -24.61
CA ASN A 612 -9.03 24.27 -24.42
C ASN A 612 -10.51 24.62 -24.69
N TYR A 613 -10.96 25.82 -24.32
CA TYR A 613 -12.32 26.28 -24.60
C TYR A 613 -12.58 26.46 -26.11
N ALA A 614 -11.65 27.05 -26.85
CA ALA A 614 -11.74 27.14 -28.32
C ALA A 614 -11.71 25.76 -28.98
N ALA A 615 -10.82 24.87 -28.54
CA ALA A 615 -10.77 23.50 -29.05
C ALA A 615 -12.06 22.72 -28.77
N LEU A 616 -12.74 22.96 -27.64
CA LEU A 616 -14.07 22.37 -27.39
C LEU A 616 -15.16 22.96 -28.29
N ILE A 617 -15.13 24.27 -28.61
CA ILE A 617 -16.05 24.83 -29.62
C ILE A 617 -15.84 24.13 -30.97
N ASP A 618 -14.60 23.98 -31.40
CA ASP A 618 -14.22 23.30 -32.64
C ASP A 618 -14.67 21.82 -32.63
N PHE A 619 -14.47 21.12 -31.50
CA PHE A 619 -14.97 19.75 -31.29
C PHE A 619 -16.50 19.65 -31.42
N PHE A 620 -17.26 20.54 -30.78
CA PHE A 620 -18.72 20.55 -30.87
C PHE A 620 -19.25 21.05 -32.22
N ASN A 621 -18.41 21.64 -33.07
CA ASN A 621 -18.71 21.90 -34.48
C ASN A 621 -18.45 20.65 -35.34
N LEU A 622 -17.37 19.92 -35.05
CA LEU A 622 -16.97 18.68 -35.73
C LEU A 622 -17.90 17.49 -35.41
N TYR A 623 -18.39 17.43 -34.17
CA TYR A 623 -19.30 16.39 -33.64
C TYR A 623 -20.55 17.00 -32.97
N PRO A 624 -21.45 17.64 -33.73
CA PRO A 624 -22.60 18.37 -33.18
C PRO A 624 -23.58 17.47 -32.42
N GLU A 625 -23.58 16.16 -32.64
CA GLU A 625 -24.42 15.22 -31.88
C GLU A 625 -24.10 15.15 -30.37
N TYR A 626 -22.89 15.55 -29.94
CA TYR A 626 -22.56 15.60 -28.51
C TYR A 626 -23.08 16.86 -27.81
N ARG A 627 -23.54 17.90 -28.53
CA ARG A 627 -24.04 19.14 -27.91
C ARG A 627 -25.23 18.89 -26.98
N THR A 628 -26.08 17.92 -27.30
CA THR A 628 -27.26 17.58 -26.47
C THR A 628 -26.99 16.48 -25.44
N ARG A 629 -25.87 15.75 -25.56
CA ARG A 629 -25.49 14.68 -24.62
C ARG A 629 -24.93 15.28 -23.33
N PRO A 630 -25.19 14.68 -22.14
CA PRO A 630 -24.56 15.13 -20.90
C PRO A 630 -23.04 15.18 -21.06
N PHE A 631 -22.45 16.34 -20.83
CA PHE A 631 -21.01 16.57 -20.96
C PHE A 631 -20.38 16.79 -19.58
N TYR A 632 -19.24 16.15 -19.33
CA TYR A 632 -18.48 16.26 -18.10
C TYR A 632 -17.00 16.54 -18.41
N ALA A 633 -16.40 17.49 -17.69
CA ALA A 633 -14.98 17.80 -17.81
C ALA A 633 -14.22 17.05 -16.70
N THR A 634 -13.37 16.10 -17.08
CA THR A 634 -12.63 15.27 -16.12
C THR A 634 -11.13 15.37 -16.32
N GLY A 635 -10.35 15.06 -15.29
CA GLY A 635 -8.90 15.06 -15.39
C GLY A 635 -8.20 14.73 -14.07
N GLU A 636 -6.88 14.79 -14.07
CA GLU A 636 -6.06 14.48 -12.89
C GLU A 636 -4.87 15.43 -12.67
N SER A 637 -4.29 15.40 -11.46
CA SER A 637 -3.04 16.11 -11.14
C SER A 637 -3.19 17.64 -11.29
N TYR A 638 -2.26 18.30 -12.01
CA TYR A 638 -2.37 19.72 -12.36
C TYR A 638 -3.66 20.09 -13.13
N ALA A 639 -4.41 19.11 -13.70
CA ALA A 639 -5.75 19.38 -14.23
C ALA A 639 -6.75 19.82 -13.14
N GLY A 640 -6.41 19.69 -11.86
CA GLY A 640 -7.07 20.38 -10.75
C GLY A 640 -7.14 21.91 -10.94
N MET A 641 -6.20 22.53 -11.65
CA MET A 641 -6.27 23.93 -12.07
C MET A 641 -6.98 24.10 -13.42
N TYR A 642 -6.70 23.21 -14.39
CA TYR A 642 -7.26 23.30 -15.75
C TYR A 642 -8.78 23.17 -15.79
N ILE A 643 -9.33 22.18 -15.10
CA ILE A 643 -10.74 21.80 -15.20
C ILE A 643 -11.66 22.87 -14.60
N PRO A 644 -11.40 23.46 -13.40
CA PRO A 644 -12.18 24.60 -12.92
C PRO A 644 -12.08 25.84 -13.80
N ALA A 645 -10.90 26.15 -14.35
CA ALA A 645 -10.71 27.32 -15.21
C ALA A 645 -11.48 27.17 -16.54
N LEU A 646 -11.40 25.99 -17.16
CA LEU A 646 -12.18 25.64 -18.35
C LEU A 646 -13.69 25.64 -18.06
N SER A 647 -14.11 25.14 -16.90
CA SER A 647 -15.53 25.08 -16.51
C SER A 647 -16.15 26.47 -16.37
N VAL A 648 -15.41 27.45 -15.83
CA VAL A 648 -15.84 28.86 -15.80
C VAL A 648 -16.07 29.40 -17.20
N LEU A 649 -15.18 29.12 -18.16
CA LEU A 649 -15.34 29.55 -19.55
C LEU A 649 -16.54 28.90 -20.24
N LEU A 650 -16.75 27.60 -20.02
CA LEU A 650 -17.90 26.86 -20.55
C LEU A 650 -19.22 27.44 -20.04
N ILE A 651 -19.32 27.70 -18.73
CA ILE A 651 -20.51 28.31 -18.12
C ILE A 651 -20.75 29.73 -18.65
N GLN A 652 -19.69 30.55 -18.77
CA GLN A 652 -19.78 31.89 -19.37
C GLN A 652 -20.25 31.85 -20.82
N GLY A 653 -19.71 30.94 -21.63
CA GLY A 653 -20.14 30.75 -23.02
C GLY A 653 -21.62 30.38 -23.14
N ILE A 654 -22.11 29.54 -22.24
CA ILE A 654 -23.52 29.12 -22.21
C ILE A 654 -24.43 30.26 -21.74
N GLN A 655 -24.06 30.95 -20.66
CA GLN A 655 -24.84 32.09 -20.13
C GLN A 655 -24.90 33.27 -21.11
N ASN A 656 -23.85 33.50 -21.89
CA ASN A 656 -23.79 34.53 -22.92
C ASN A 656 -24.38 34.08 -24.27
N GLY A 657 -24.83 32.83 -24.39
CA GLY A 657 -25.43 32.27 -25.62
C GLY A 657 -24.44 31.98 -26.76
N THR A 658 -23.13 32.13 -26.55
CA THR A 658 -22.09 31.82 -27.55
C THR A 658 -21.79 30.32 -27.67
N LEU A 659 -22.16 29.53 -26.66
CA LEU A 659 -22.02 28.08 -26.64
C LEU A 659 -23.33 27.41 -26.23
N SER A 660 -23.76 26.41 -27.00
CA SER A 660 -24.95 25.60 -26.67
C SER A 660 -24.52 24.14 -26.54
N ILE A 661 -24.38 23.70 -25.28
CA ILE A 661 -24.04 22.34 -24.87
C ILE A 661 -24.74 21.97 -23.54
N ASN A 662 -24.93 20.67 -23.31
CA ASN A 662 -25.53 20.11 -22.10
C ASN A 662 -24.45 19.79 -21.04
N TYR A 663 -23.77 20.82 -20.52
CA TYR A 663 -22.69 20.68 -19.53
C TYR A 663 -23.24 20.37 -18.12
N ARG A 664 -22.78 19.28 -17.49
CA ARG A 664 -23.39 18.69 -16.28
C ARG A 664 -22.47 18.54 -15.08
N GLY A 665 -21.15 18.63 -15.25
CA GLY A 665 -20.27 18.51 -14.10
C GLY A 665 -18.79 18.41 -14.41
N MET A 666 -18.00 18.32 -13.35
CA MET A 666 -16.56 18.05 -13.45
C MET A 666 -16.08 17.02 -12.43
N ALA A 667 -15.10 16.20 -12.80
CA ALA A 667 -14.47 15.22 -11.90
C ALA A 667 -12.94 15.34 -11.91
N ILE A 668 -12.31 15.47 -10.75
CA ILE A 668 -10.87 15.73 -10.62
C ILE A 668 -10.20 14.68 -9.73
N GLY A 669 -9.29 13.89 -10.30
CA GLY A 669 -8.47 12.90 -9.60
C GLY A 669 -7.16 13.47 -9.09
N ASN A 670 -6.82 13.28 -7.81
CA ASN A 670 -5.57 13.74 -7.19
C ASN A 670 -5.19 15.16 -7.62
N GLY A 671 -6.16 16.07 -7.50
CA GLY A 671 -6.10 17.40 -8.09
C GLY A 671 -5.21 18.36 -7.31
N LEU A 672 -4.32 19.07 -8.00
CA LEU A 672 -3.72 20.29 -7.45
C LEU A 672 -4.79 21.39 -7.38
N LEU A 673 -5.50 21.48 -6.26
CA LEU A 673 -6.52 22.52 -6.03
C LEU A 673 -5.94 23.77 -5.34
N SER A 674 -4.91 23.60 -4.50
CA SER A 674 -4.20 24.70 -3.87
C SER A 674 -2.72 24.37 -3.72
N LYS A 675 -1.87 25.16 -4.38
CA LYS A 675 -0.40 25.11 -4.15
C LYS A 675 -0.03 25.43 -2.71
N GLN A 676 -0.94 26.00 -1.94
CA GLN A 676 -0.68 26.40 -0.57
C GLN A 676 -0.77 25.25 0.44
N ASN A 677 -1.30 24.09 0.03
CA ASN A 677 -1.51 22.96 0.92
C ASN A 677 -0.53 21.81 0.59
N VAL A 678 -0.42 21.43 -0.69
CA VAL A 678 0.27 20.24 -1.29
C VAL A 678 1.63 19.74 -0.72
N MET A 679 2.32 20.52 0.11
CA MET A 679 3.60 20.13 0.74
C MET A 679 3.53 20.05 2.27
N ASP A 680 2.39 20.35 2.88
CA ASP A 680 2.24 20.36 4.33
C ASP A 680 2.04 18.93 4.88
N PHE A 681 1.28 18.07 4.19
CA PHE A 681 0.98 16.71 4.67
C PHE A 681 1.89 15.60 4.15
N SER A 682 2.52 15.75 2.99
CA SER A 682 3.32 14.69 2.36
C SER A 682 4.37 14.10 3.31
N ILE A 683 5.02 14.95 4.12
CA ILE A 683 6.03 14.53 5.12
C ILE A 683 5.41 13.82 6.33
N HIS A 684 4.20 14.21 6.75
CA HIS A 684 3.45 13.47 7.77
C HIS A 684 3.06 12.10 7.23
N LEU A 685 2.53 12.02 6.00
CA LEU A 685 2.20 10.77 5.33
C LEU A 685 3.43 9.84 5.26
N LEU A 686 4.61 10.32 4.85
CA LEU A 686 5.83 9.51 4.86
C LEU A 686 6.13 8.89 6.23
N TYR A 687 6.03 9.66 7.32
CA TYR A 687 6.32 9.13 8.66
C TYR A 687 5.34 8.02 9.04
N TYR A 688 4.04 8.26 8.87
CA TYR A 688 3.01 7.29 9.25
C TYR A 688 2.92 6.08 8.29
N HIS A 689 3.47 6.16 7.07
CA HIS A 689 3.61 5.06 6.11
C HIS A 689 5.02 4.41 6.11
N GLY A 690 5.90 4.72 7.08
CA GLY A 690 7.16 3.99 7.25
C GLY A 690 8.29 4.39 6.30
N TYR A 691 8.31 5.64 5.83
CA TYR A 691 9.38 6.24 5.01
C TYR A 691 10.32 7.18 5.78
N LEU A 692 9.88 7.75 6.91
CA LEU A 692 10.74 8.51 7.81
C LEU A 692 10.87 7.81 9.15
N THR A 693 12.06 7.85 9.74
CA THR A 693 12.25 7.43 11.13
C THR A 693 11.75 8.49 12.09
N GLN A 694 11.40 8.07 13.30
CA GLN A 694 10.92 8.97 14.35
C GLN A 694 11.95 10.05 14.74
N GLU A 695 13.27 9.79 14.67
CA GLU A 695 14.28 10.84 14.91
C GLU A 695 14.22 11.91 13.82
N ILE A 696 14.20 11.52 12.55
CA ILE A 696 14.09 12.44 11.40
C ILE A 696 12.80 13.26 11.49
N TYR A 697 11.68 12.61 11.82
CA TYR A 697 10.40 13.28 11.99
C TYR A 697 10.38 14.24 13.19
N ASN A 698 10.94 13.85 14.33
CA ASN A 698 11.07 14.71 15.51
C ASN A 698 11.97 15.93 15.25
N ILE A 699 13.10 15.74 14.56
CA ILE A 699 13.99 16.83 14.14
C ILE A 699 13.20 17.80 13.26
N LEU A 700 12.51 17.31 12.24
CA LEU A 700 11.69 18.12 11.36
C LEU A 700 10.61 18.91 12.13
N VAL A 701 9.84 18.23 13.01
CA VAL A 701 8.81 18.90 13.82
C VAL A 701 9.43 19.97 14.72
N SER A 702 10.55 19.68 15.38
CA SER A 702 11.23 20.65 16.27
C SER A 702 11.78 21.88 15.53
N LEU A 703 12.34 21.70 14.34
CA LEU A 703 12.89 22.79 13.53
C LEU A 703 11.80 23.64 12.85
N CYS A 704 10.70 23.00 12.42
CA CYS A 704 9.74 23.61 11.53
C CYS A 704 8.46 24.11 12.19
N CYS A 705 8.01 23.45 13.27
CA CYS A 705 6.64 23.59 13.76
C CYS A 705 6.49 24.51 14.99
N GLY A 706 7.60 24.86 15.65
CA GLY A 706 7.57 25.78 16.80
C GLY A 706 6.67 25.29 17.93
N ASN A 707 5.80 26.16 18.45
CA ASN A 707 4.89 25.85 19.56
C ASN A 707 3.52 25.27 19.11
N VAL A 708 3.38 24.73 17.88
CA VAL A 708 2.12 24.04 17.54
C VAL A 708 1.96 22.78 18.38
N THR A 709 0.78 22.62 18.96
CA THR A 709 0.46 21.49 19.84
C THR A 709 -0.12 20.30 19.08
N ASP A 710 -0.53 20.51 17.83
CA ASP A 710 -0.86 19.46 16.87
C ASP A 710 0.11 19.60 15.70
N GLU A 711 1.11 18.72 15.68
CA GLU A 711 2.13 18.65 14.63
C GLU A 711 1.53 18.40 13.26
N LEU A 712 0.32 17.82 13.16
CA LEU A 712 -0.39 17.60 11.90
C LEU A 712 -1.08 18.87 11.36
N ASN A 713 -1.00 19.98 12.09
CA ASN A 713 -1.32 21.32 11.57
C ASN A 713 -0.05 22.11 11.24
N CYS A 714 1.13 21.49 11.28
CA CYS A 714 2.38 22.15 10.93
C CYS A 714 2.42 22.50 9.43
N ARG A 715 2.69 23.77 9.14
CA ARG A 715 2.78 24.29 7.76
C ARG A 715 4.25 24.26 7.33
N LEU A 716 4.62 23.22 6.60
CA LEU A 716 5.99 22.96 6.12
C LEU A 716 6.29 23.72 4.81
N ARG A 717 5.26 24.00 3.99
CA ARG A 717 5.38 24.69 2.71
C ARG A 717 6.09 26.05 2.71
N PRO A 718 5.98 26.96 3.71
CA PRO A 718 6.68 28.26 3.70
C PRO A 718 8.21 28.15 3.65
N ARG A 719 8.73 26.92 3.68
CA ARG A 719 10.13 26.52 3.68
C ARG A 719 10.48 25.72 2.41
N PHE A 720 9.73 25.89 1.32
CA PHE A 720 9.93 25.19 0.05
C PHE A 720 9.60 26.05 -1.18
N ALA A 721 10.28 25.81 -2.30
CA ALA A 721 10.00 26.44 -3.59
C ALA A 721 10.07 25.40 -4.73
N TYR A 722 8.98 25.28 -5.49
CA TYR A 722 8.86 24.31 -6.59
C TYR A 722 9.81 24.66 -7.75
N GLY A 723 10.64 23.70 -8.18
CA GLY A 723 11.41 23.75 -9.43
C GLY A 723 12.56 24.76 -9.50
N LYS A 724 12.78 25.58 -8.47
CA LYS A 724 13.97 26.42 -8.31
C LYS A 724 14.40 26.43 -6.85
N LEU A 725 15.69 26.21 -6.59
CA LEU A 725 16.33 26.69 -5.36
C LEU A 725 15.95 28.17 -5.19
N ALA A 726 15.28 28.50 -4.09
CA ALA A 726 14.88 29.87 -3.83
C ALA A 726 16.13 30.73 -3.60
N SER A 727 16.53 31.49 -4.61
CA SER A 727 17.59 32.48 -4.49
C SER A 727 17.09 33.69 -3.69
N SER A 728 16.95 33.52 -2.37
CA SER A 728 16.53 34.59 -1.46
C SER A 728 17.04 34.32 -0.05
N ASN A 729 18.21 34.88 0.30
CA ASN A 729 18.64 35.31 1.65
C ASN A 729 18.17 34.45 2.84
N GLY A 730 18.17 33.12 2.69
CA GLY A 730 17.43 32.19 3.56
C GLY A 730 18.11 30.83 3.71
N SER A 731 19.37 30.74 3.28
CA SER A 731 20.30 29.63 3.51
C SER A 731 20.49 29.28 5.00
N ASP A 732 20.16 30.22 5.89
CA ASP A 732 20.41 30.11 7.33
C ASP A 732 19.25 29.45 8.09
N ASN A 733 18.15 29.08 7.40
CA ASN A 733 17.02 28.41 8.03
C ASN A 733 17.19 26.88 8.00
N GLN A 734 17.56 26.31 9.15
CA GLN A 734 17.75 24.86 9.33
C GLN A 734 16.52 24.02 8.94
N CYS A 735 15.30 24.49 9.18
CA CYS A 735 14.09 23.78 8.75
C CYS A 735 13.98 23.72 7.22
N HIS A 736 14.28 24.81 6.50
CA HIS A 736 14.24 24.84 5.03
C HIS A 736 15.21 23.82 4.43
N VAL A 737 16.45 23.81 4.91
CA VAL A 737 17.48 22.86 4.47
C VAL A 737 17.05 21.41 4.77
N PHE A 738 16.48 21.15 5.95
CA PHE A 738 16.05 19.80 6.34
C PHE A 738 14.86 19.30 5.52
N VAL A 739 13.84 20.14 5.29
CA VAL A 739 12.70 19.83 4.40
C VAL A 739 13.18 19.56 2.96
N GLU A 740 14.13 20.35 2.45
CA GLU A 740 14.71 20.13 1.11
C GLU A 740 15.47 18.79 1.02
N LEU A 741 16.20 18.40 2.07
CA LEU A 741 16.90 17.11 2.12
C LEU A 741 15.92 15.94 2.15
N VAL A 742 14.86 16.01 2.96
CA VAL A 742 13.77 15.00 2.99
C VAL A 742 13.07 14.91 1.63
N TYR A 743 12.83 16.04 0.97
CA TYR A 743 12.22 16.09 -0.36
C TYR A 743 13.12 15.49 -1.45
N LYS A 744 14.42 15.77 -1.42
CA LYS A 744 15.42 15.14 -2.30
C LYS A 744 15.51 13.63 -2.08
N PHE A 745 15.37 13.17 -0.82
CA PHE A 745 15.30 11.74 -0.51
C PHE A 745 14.03 11.09 -1.11
N MET A 746 12.85 11.73 -0.99
CA MET A 746 11.62 11.24 -1.64
C MET A 746 11.79 11.02 -3.14
N ILE A 747 12.19 12.07 -3.87
CA ILE A 747 12.33 12.02 -5.34
C ILE A 747 13.46 11.07 -5.76
N GLY A 748 14.55 11.01 -4.99
CA GLY A 748 15.74 10.22 -5.34
C GLY A 748 15.61 8.71 -5.12
N GLY A 749 14.60 8.24 -4.37
CA GLY A 749 14.52 6.84 -3.94
C GLY A 749 13.13 6.19 -3.92
N SER A 750 12.06 6.90 -4.28
CA SER A 750 10.69 6.35 -4.22
C SER A 750 9.77 6.94 -5.29
N THR A 751 8.75 6.18 -5.68
CA THR A 751 7.68 6.62 -6.55
C THR A 751 6.69 7.50 -5.78
N ILE A 752 6.97 8.81 -5.75
CA ILE A 752 6.13 9.84 -5.10
C ILE A 752 4.62 9.74 -5.45
N TYR A 753 4.31 9.20 -6.63
CA TYR A 753 2.95 8.97 -7.11
C TYR A 753 2.22 7.79 -6.45
N ASN A 754 2.91 6.82 -5.86
CA ASN A 754 2.27 5.72 -5.12
C ASN A 754 3.28 5.16 -4.12
N LEU A 755 3.04 5.35 -2.82
CA LEU A 755 3.95 4.87 -1.78
C LEU A 755 4.13 3.35 -1.80
N ASN A 756 3.13 2.58 -2.22
CA ASN A 756 3.18 1.11 -2.24
C ASN A 756 3.93 0.54 -3.46
N GLN A 757 4.25 1.35 -4.46
CA GLN A 757 4.88 0.89 -5.69
C GLN A 757 6.39 0.62 -5.53
N GLN A 758 6.84 -0.58 -5.90
CA GLN A 758 8.25 -0.96 -6.03
C GLN A 758 8.59 -1.29 -7.49
N CYS A 759 9.58 -0.61 -8.07
CA CYS A 759 10.09 -0.93 -9.41
C CYS A 759 11.62 -1.05 -9.37
N TYR A 760 12.15 -2.19 -9.80
CA TYR A 760 13.57 -2.53 -9.71
C TYR A 760 14.31 -2.05 -10.95
N THR A 761 15.56 -1.65 -10.80
CA THR A 761 16.45 -1.36 -11.94
C THR A 761 17.40 -2.52 -12.18
N GLN A 762 17.51 -2.98 -13.43
CA GLN A 762 18.42 -4.05 -13.79
C GLN A 762 19.84 -3.49 -14.03
N LYS A 763 20.85 -4.13 -13.43
CA LYS A 763 22.26 -3.90 -13.78
C LYS A 763 22.58 -4.50 -15.15
N THR A 764 22.57 -3.68 -16.20
CA THR A 764 23.26 -3.99 -17.46
C THR A 764 24.11 -2.79 -17.90
N SER A 765 25.20 -3.05 -18.63
CA SER A 765 26.20 -2.03 -18.96
C SER A 765 25.80 -1.06 -20.08
N ASN A 766 24.56 -1.11 -20.59
CA ASN A 766 24.08 -0.17 -21.62
C ASN A 766 22.55 0.04 -21.68
N GLN A 767 21.72 -0.66 -20.88
CA GLN A 767 20.26 -0.39 -20.82
C GLN A 767 19.69 -0.57 -19.40
N THR A 768 19.07 0.50 -18.89
CA THR A 768 18.30 0.50 -17.64
C THR A 768 16.81 0.31 -17.94
N ALA A 769 16.38 -0.95 -18.11
CA ALA A 769 14.97 -1.29 -18.13
C ALA A 769 14.45 -1.48 -16.69
N PRO A 770 13.37 -0.81 -16.26
CA PRO A 770 12.72 -1.12 -15.00
C PRO A 770 12.05 -2.50 -15.10
N VAL A 771 12.39 -3.40 -14.18
CA VAL A 771 11.77 -4.71 -14.06
C VAL A 771 10.87 -4.67 -12.82
N GLY A 772 9.64 -5.16 -12.93
CA GLY A 772 8.75 -5.37 -11.78
C GLY A 772 8.96 -6.74 -11.14
N ASP A 773 8.34 -6.96 -9.99
CA ASP A 773 8.60 -8.05 -9.04
C ASP A 773 8.64 -9.47 -9.64
N THR A 774 7.92 -9.71 -10.74
CA THR A 774 7.67 -11.04 -11.30
C THR A 774 8.50 -11.39 -12.54
N TRP A 775 9.55 -10.63 -12.89
CA TRP A 775 10.25 -10.67 -14.20
C TRP A 775 9.39 -10.29 -15.41
N THR A 776 8.06 -10.28 -15.28
CA THR A 776 7.12 -9.79 -16.30
C THR A 776 7.34 -8.31 -16.61
N GLY A 777 7.83 -7.52 -15.64
CA GLY A 777 7.83 -6.06 -15.72
C GLY A 777 6.69 -5.40 -14.93
N ASN A 778 5.82 -6.19 -14.32
CA ASN A 778 4.66 -5.73 -13.55
C ASN A 778 5.02 -5.67 -12.06
N ASN A 779 4.64 -4.55 -11.43
CA ASN A 779 4.54 -4.38 -10.00
C ASN A 779 3.08 -4.68 -9.58
N TYR A 780 2.92 -5.55 -8.60
CA TYR A 780 1.60 -5.94 -8.07
C TYR A 780 1.35 -5.42 -6.64
N ASP A 781 2.27 -4.58 -6.13
CA ASP A 781 2.11 -3.86 -4.87
C ASP A 781 1.35 -2.54 -5.03
N SER A 782 1.33 -1.97 -6.24
CA SER A 782 0.19 -1.18 -6.72
C SER A 782 -1.04 -2.05 -6.56
N SER A 783 -1.95 -1.60 -5.70
CA SER A 783 -2.91 -2.46 -5.00
C SER A 783 -4.03 -3.06 -5.87
N ASP A 784 -3.92 -3.02 -7.19
CA ASP A 784 -4.74 -3.81 -8.12
C ASP A 784 -4.30 -5.29 -8.11
N PRO A 785 -5.12 -6.22 -7.58
CA PRO A 785 -4.79 -7.65 -7.62
C PRO A 785 -4.94 -8.27 -9.02
N TYR A 786 -5.46 -7.54 -10.02
CA TYR A 786 -5.76 -8.09 -11.34
C TYR A 786 -4.64 -7.93 -12.37
N MET A 787 -4.06 -6.73 -12.51
CA MET A 787 -3.06 -6.44 -13.56
C MET A 787 -1.83 -5.65 -13.07
N GLY A 788 -1.98 -4.87 -11.99
CA GLY A 788 -0.89 -4.11 -11.38
C GLY A 788 -0.37 -2.93 -12.24
N TYR A 789 0.69 -2.28 -11.73
CA TYR A 789 1.40 -1.20 -12.43
C TYR A 789 2.55 -1.76 -13.28
N TYR A 790 2.66 -1.37 -14.55
CA TYR A 790 3.77 -1.81 -15.39
C TYR A 790 5.01 -0.91 -15.20
N CYS A 791 6.07 -1.40 -14.58
CA CYS A 791 7.30 -0.61 -14.32
C CYS A 791 7.97 -0.08 -15.60
N TYR A 792 7.81 -0.77 -16.74
CA TYR A 792 8.29 -0.34 -18.05
C TYR A 792 7.40 0.67 -18.77
N LYS A 793 6.20 0.99 -18.21
CA LYS A 793 5.10 1.69 -18.89
C LYS A 793 5.61 2.89 -19.68
N ASN A 794 6.24 3.86 -19.02
CA ASN A 794 6.65 5.15 -19.59
C ASN A 794 7.66 5.04 -20.77
N ALA A 795 8.56 4.04 -20.74
CA ALA A 795 9.53 3.83 -21.80
C ALA A 795 8.88 3.14 -23.03
N SER A 796 8.02 2.15 -22.79
CA SER A 796 7.22 1.53 -23.85
C SER A 796 6.21 2.53 -24.45
N LEU A 797 5.69 3.43 -23.61
CA LEU A 797 4.86 4.60 -23.94
C LEU A 797 5.46 5.39 -25.09
N THR A 798 6.71 5.81 -24.83
CA THR A 798 7.53 6.68 -25.67
C THR A 798 7.89 6.03 -26.99
N THR A 799 8.22 4.74 -26.92
CA THR A 799 8.65 3.95 -28.08
C THR A 799 7.51 3.77 -29.05
N TYR A 800 6.35 3.29 -28.58
CA TYR A 800 5.23 2.97 -29.45
C TYR A 800 4.72 4.21 -30.22
N MET A 801 4.61 5.36 -29.57
CA MET A 801 4.01 6.54 -30.23
C MET A 801 4.93 7.21 -31.24
N ASN A 802 6.24 6.97 -31.16
CA ASN A 802 7.15 7.45 -32.19
C ASN A 802 7.29 6.47 -33.38
N LEU A 803 6.55 5.35 -33.41
CA LEU A 803 6.45 4.50 -34.59
C LEU A 803 5.70 5.22 -35.72
N ASP A 804 6.28 5.29 -36.92
CA ASP A 804 5.67 5.94 -38.09
C ASP A 804 4.27 5.39 -38.42
N SER A 805 4.05 4.08 -38.25
CA SER A 805 2.75 3.45 -38.44
C SER A 805 1.70 3.92 -37.44
N VAL A 806 2.12 4.25 -36.21
CA VAL A 806 1.23 4.75 -35.14
C VAL A 806 0.92 6.22 -35.37
N ARG A 807 1.94 7.02 -35.70
CA ARG A 807 1.77 8.43 -36.12
C ARG A 807 0.82 8.53 -37.31
N SER A 808 0.98 7.66 -38.29
CA SER A 808 0.09 7.60 -39.47
C SER A 808 -1.34 7.19 -39.09
N ALA A 809 -1.52 6.15 -38.27
CA ALA A 809 -2.84 5.70 -37.81
C ALA A 809 -3.58 6.73 -36.94
N LEU A 810 -2.85 7.62 -36.28
CA LEU A 810 -3.38 8.71 -35.46
C LEU A 810 -3.49 10.04 -36.22
N ASN A 811 -3.30 10.05 -37.54
CA ASN A 811 -3.40 11.23 -38.42
C ASN A 811 -2.42 12.36 -38.04
N ILE A 812 -1.22 12.00 -37.59
CA ILE A 812 -0.23 12.95 -37.11
C ILE A 812 0.59 13.49 -38.28
N PRO A 813 0.61 14.81 -38.51
CA PRO A 813 1.37 15.39 -39.60
C PRO A 813 2.88 15.25 -39.34
N THR A 814 3.66 15.15 -40.41
CA THR A 814 5.13 15.03 -40.36
C THR A 814 5.82 16.26 -39.73
N ILE A 815 5.13 17.41 -39.67
CA ILE A 815 5.61 18.62 -38.99
C ILE A 815 5.52 18.55 -37.47
N ALA A 816 4.65 17.71 -36.91
CA ALA A 816 4.53 17.56 -35.47
C ALA A 816 5.81 16.91 -34.91
N ALA A 817 6.30 17.42 -33.78
CA ALA A 817 7.55 16.94 -33.17
C ALA A 817 7.51 15.44 -32.83
N ALA A 818 8.69 14.89 -32.50
CA ALA A 818 8.74 13.66 -31.73
C ALA A 818 7.91 13.84 -30.45
N TRP A 819 7.13 12.82 -30.16
CA TRP A 819 6.24 12.73 -29.03
C TRP A 819 7.04 12.79 -27.70
N VAL A 820 6.45 13.24 -26.57
CA VAL A 820 7.08 13.23 -25.21
C VAL A 820 6.08 13.11 -24.04
N SER A 821 6.43 12.38 -22.97
CA SER A 821 5.54 12.16 -21.80
C SER A 821 5.27 13.41 -20.97
N ASN A 822 6.27 14.28 -20.84
CA ASN A 822 6.18 15.56 -20.18
C ASN A 822 7.09 16.52 -20.94
N SER A 823 6.61 17.74 -21.22
CA SER A 823 7.44 18.78 -21.82
C SER A 823 8.12 19.60 -20.72
N GLU A 824 9.39 19.32 -20.43
CA GLU A 824 10.21 20.09 -19.47
C GLU A 824 10.28 21.58 -19.83
N ASN A 825 10.29 21.90 -21.13
CA ASN A 825 10.26 23.28 -21.60
C ASN A 825 8.96 23.98 -21.19
N ILE A 826 7.79 23.35 -21.39
CA ILE A 826 6.51 23.90 -20.92
C ILE A 826 6.52 23.98 -19.40
N TYR A 827 6.84 22.88 -18.70
CA TYR A 827 6.81 22.80 -17.24
C TYR A 827 7.66 23.88 -16.56
N SER A 828 8.87 24.13 -17.05
CA SER A 828 9.82 25.10 -16.48
C SER A 828 9.44 26.57 -16.76
N THR A 829 8.74 26.87 -17.85
CA THR A 829 8.31 28.24 -18.21
C THR A 829 6.88 28.59 -17.82
N TYR A 830 6.04 27.59 -17.51
CA TYR A 830 4.62 27.76 -17.22
C TYR A 830 4.37 28.66 -15.99
N ASN A 831 3.60 29.73 -16.17
CA ASN A 831 3.18 30.64 -15.10
C ASN A 831 1.86 30.14 -14.49
N ARG A 832 1.90 29.70 -13.23
CA ARG A 832 0.85 28.89 -12.60
C ARG A 832 0.20 29.60 -11.41
N SER A 833 -1.12 29.51 -11.29
CA SER A 833 -1.98 30.07 -10.23
C SER A 833 -1.70 29.46 -8.86
N THR A 834 -2.30 30.00 -7.81
CA THR A 834 -2.07 29.57 -6.41
C THR A 834 -3.20 28.72 -5.83
N THR A 835 -4.46 28.98 -6.18
CA THR A 835 -5.65 28.28 -5.69
C THR A 835 -6.80 28.35 -6.72
N VAL A 836 -7.68 27.35 -6.71
CA VAL A 836 -8.90 27.28 -7.54
C VAL A 836 -10.12 27.97 -6.90
N GLU A 837 -10.05 28.36 -5.63
CA GLU A 837 -11.20 28.87 -4.85
C GLU A 837 -12.03 29.96 -5.57
N PRO A 838 -11.45 30.98 -6.24
CA PRO A 838 -12.24 31.99 -6.94
C PRO A 838 -13.04 31.44 -8.14
N LEU A 839 -12.51 30.40 -8.80
CA LEU A 839 -13.16 29.71 -9.91
C LEU A 839 -14.34 28.88 -9.39
N LEU A 840 -14.15 28.17 -8.27
CA LEU A 840 -15.24 27.46 -7.57
C LEU A 840 -16.34 28.43 -7.14
N THR A 841 -15.98 29.59 -6.57
CA THR A 841 -16.95 30.62 -6.14
C THR A 841 -17.81 31.07 -7.31
N TYR A 842 -17.17 31.37 -8.45
CA TYR A 842 -17.88 31.79 -9.66
C TYR A 842 -18.88 30.73 -10.13
N MET A 843 -18.46 29.46 -10.21
CA MET A 843 -19.30 28.38 -10.68
C MET A 843 -20.49 28.12 -9.74
N ILE A 844 -20.24 27.95 -8.44
CA ILE A 844 -21.24 27.61 -7.43
C ILE A 844 -22.31 28.71 -7.30
N ASN A 845 -21.93 29.97 -7.48
CA ASN A 845 -22.84 31.12 -7.44
C ASN A 845 -23.53 31.42 -8.79
N SER A 846 -23.20 30.69 -9.86
CA SER A 846 -23.82 30.90 -11.17
C SER A 846 -25.23 30.31 -11.21
N SER A 847 -26.18 31.02 -11.83
CA SER A 847 -27.53 30.49 -12.08
C SER A 847 -27.55 29.24 -12.96
N TYR A 848 -26.50 29.03 -13.75
CA TYR A 848 -26.34 27.83 -14.56
C TYR A 848 -26.12 26.59 -13.70
N TYR A 849 -25.35 26.70 -12.61
CA TYR A 849 -25.05 25.58 -11.71
C TYR A 849 -26.33 24.92 -11.19
N ASP A 850 -27.25 25.74 -10.67
CA ASP A 850 -28.53 25.27 -10.14
C ASP A 850 -29.47 24.74 -11.24
N THR A 851 -29.58 25.46 -12.37
CA THR A 851 -30.52 25.08 -13.45
C THR A 851 -30.06 23.87 -14.28
N SER A 852 -28.75 23.61 -14.35
CA SER A 852 -28.19 22.43 -15.00
C SER A 852 -28.11 21.19 -14.09
N ASN A 853 -28.42 21.32 -12.80
CA ASN A 853 -28.12 20.31 -11.77
C ASN A 853 -26.64 19.89 -11.85
N PHE A 854 -25.74 20.87 -11.86
CA PHE A 854 -24.31 20.65 -11.98
C PHE A 854 -23.78 19.82 -10.81
N SER A 855 -22.76 18.99 -11.06
CA SER A 855 -22.08 18.22 -10.00
C SER A 855 -20.56 18.34 -10.08
N ILE A 856 -19.92 18.32 -8.92
CA ILE A 856 -18.46 18.30 -8.78
C ILE A 856 -18.08 17.02 -8.04
N LEU A 857 -17.17 16.24 -8.59
CA LEU A 857 -16.51 15.12 -7.92
C LEU A 857 -15.02 15.44 -7.75
N LEU A 858 -14.51 15.33 -6.55
CA LEU A 858 -13.08 15.40 -6.25
C LEU A 858 -12.68 14.05 -5.65
N TYR A 859 -11.75 13.32 -6.24
CA TYR A 859 -11.37 11.97 -5.78
C TYR A 859 -9.86 11.81 -5.63
N TYR A 860 -9.41 11.15 -4.58
CA TYR A 860 -7.99 11.07 -4.21
C TYR A 860 -7.57 9.65 -3.85
N GLY A 861 -6.52 9.14 -4.46
CA GLY A 861 -5.81 7.99 -3.96
C GLY A 861 -5.15 8.29 -2.61
N ASP A 862 -5.32 7.40 -1.64
CA ASP A 862 -4.85 7.61 -0.26
C ASP A 862 -3.35 7.36 -0.04
N VAL A 863 -2.63 6.82 -1.03
CA VAL A 863 -1.16 6.62 -1.02
C VAL A 863 -0.40 7.49 -2.03
N ASP A 864 -1.04 8.55 -2.55
CA ASP A 864 -0.35 9.63 -3.27
C ASP A 864 0.34 10.58 -2.28
N THR A 865 1.53 11.08 -2.63
CA THR A 865 2.23 12.14 -1.89
C THR A 865 2.47 13.41 -2.71
N VAL A 866 2.04 13.44 -3.98
CA VAL A 866 2.19 14.60 -4.88
C VAL A 866 0.98 15.51 -4.86
N CYS A 867 -0.23 14.99 -4.70
CA CYS A 867 -1.47 15.74 -4.50
C CYS A 867 -2.36 14.94 -3.54
N ASP A 868 -1.98 14.93 -2.26
CA ASP A 868 -2.54 14.00 -1.28
C ASP A 868 -3.99 14.31 -0.85
N TRP A 869 -4.63 13.29 -0.28
CA TRP A 869 -6.03 13.34 0.12
C TRP A 869 -6.30 14.27 1.33
N MET A 870 -5.29 14.55 2.16
CA MET A 870 -5.44 15.40 3.34
C MET A 870 -5.50 16.87 2.94
N ASP A 871 -4.71 17.27 1.93
CA ASP A 871 -4.76 18.61 1.34
C ASP A 871 -6.13 18.90 0.73
N ALA A 872 -6.68 17.91 0.04
CA ALA A 872 -8.01 17.96 -0.52
C ALA A 872 -9.07 18.10 0.56
N GLU A 873 -9.10 17.19 1.55
CA GLU A 873 -10.10 17.25 2.62
C GLU A 873 -10.01 18.56 3.40
N TRP A 874 -8.81 19.04 3.74
CA TRP A 874 -8.66 20.28 4.50
C TRP A 874 -9.07 21.50 3.68
N LEU A 875 -8.69 21.57 2.40
CA LEU A 875 -9.14 22.64 1.51
C LEU A 875 -10.66 22.63 1.36
N THR A 876 -11.26 21.48 1.04
CA THR A 876 -12.70 21.39 0.80
C THR A 876 -13.51 21.66 2.06
N MET A 877 -13.04 21.22 3.23
CA MET A 877 -13.69 21.55 4.51
C MET A 877 -13.60 23.05 4.79
N HIS A 878 -12.41 23.66 4.74
CA HIS A 878 -12.26 25.08 5.02
C HIS A 878 -13.01 25.96 4.02
N TYR A 879 -12.92 25.65 2.72
CA TYR A 879 -13.52 26.46 1.69
C TYR A 879 -15.05 26.26 1.62
N PHE A 880 -15.55 25.04 1.51
CA PHE A 880 -16.99 24.81 1.39
C PHE A 880 -17.75 25.10 2.70
N THR A 881 -17.22 24.73 3.86
CA THR A 881 -17.89 24.98 5.14
C THR A 881 -17.61 26.38 5.68
N ASP A 882 -16.35 26.79 5.88
CA ASP A 882 -16.08 28.07 6.55
C ASP A 882 -16.26 29.28 5.63
N SER A 883 -15.92 29.16 4.34
CA SER A 883 -15.93 30.30 3.41
C SER A 883 -17.23 30.43 2.60
N ILE A 884 -17.82 29.32 2.16
CA ILE A 884 -19.09 29.30 1.40
C ILE A 884 -20.31 29.04 2.30
N GLY A 885 -20.14 28.47 3.50
CA GLY A 885 -21.21 28.28 4.47
C GLY A 885 -22.03 26.99 4.30
N PHE A 886 -21.51 25.98 3.59
CA PHE A 886 -22.16 24.68 3.48
C PHE A 886 -22.03 23.87 4.78
N SER A 887 -23.10 23.19 5.18
CA SER A 887 -23.06 22.24 6.30
C SER A 887 -22.02 21.15 6.02
N LEU A 888 -21.10 20.92 6.96
CA LEU A 888 -20.12 19.85 6.86
C LEU A 888 -20.82 18.48 6.92
N PRO A 889 -20.81 17.68 5.83
CA PRO A 889 -21.42 16.36 5.84
C PRO A 889 -20.55 15.36 6.62
N ALA A 890 -21.20 14.30 7.11
CA ALA A 890 -20.50 13.14 7.63
C ALA A 890 -19.59 12.51 6.57
N ARG A 891 -18.48 11.91 7.03
CA ARG A 891 -17.56 11.14 6.20
C ARG A 891 -17.93 9.66 6.30
N GLU A 892 -18.40 9.08 5.21
CA GLU A 892 -19.02 7.75 5.16
C GLU A 892 -18.21 6.79 4.28
N PRO A 893 -18.12 5.49 4.62
CA PRO A 893 -17.45 4.51 3.76
C PRO A 893 -18.27 4.24 2.49
N TRP A 894 -17.59 4.01 1.37
CA TRP A 894 -18.20 3.49 0.14
C TRP A 894 -17.54 2.17 -0.28
N PHE A 895 -18.30 1.30 -0.92
CA PHE A 895 -17.90 -0.10 -1.16
C PHE A 895 -17.93 -0.47 -2.63
N TYR A 896 -16.87 -1.12 -3.11
CA TYR A 896 -16.85 -1.74 -4.44
C TYR A 896 -17.38 -3.16 -4.38
N GLN A 897 -18.15 -3.57 -5.38
CA GLN A 897 -18.68 -4.94 -5.49
C GLN A 897 -18.44 -5.47 -6.91
N SER A 898 -17.57 -6.48 -7.04
CA SER A 898 -17.22 -7.10 -8.34
C SER A 898 -18.37 -7.82 -9.05
N GLY A 899 -19.52 -7.98 -8.40
CA GLY A 899 -20.75 -8.49 -8.97
C GLY A 899 -21.68 -9.08 -7.91
N PRO A 900 -22.93 -9.44 -8.25
CA PRO A 900 -23.96 -9.86 -7.31
C PRO A 900 -23.65 -11.14 -6.52
N LEU A 901 -22.62 -11.91 -6.92
CA LEU A 901 -22.15 -13.08 -6.17
C LEU A 901 -21.12 -12.74 -5.09
N HIS A 902 -20.54 -11.53 -5.09
CA HIS A 902 -19.45 -11.13 -4.20
C HIS A 902 -19.91 -10.14 -3.13
N HIS A 903 -19.41 -10.28 -1.90
CA HIS A 903 -19.60 -9.28 -0.85
C HIS A 903 -18.92 -7.95 -1.23
N PRO A 904 -19.50 -6.80 -0.85
CA PRO A 904 -18.84 -5.50 -1.00
C PRO A 904 -17.55 -5.42 -0.18
N THR A 905 -16.52 -4.77 -0.74
CA THR A 905 -15.23 -4.47 -0.09
C THR A 905 -15.06 -2.95 0.02
N LEU A 906 -14.51 -2.44 1.13
CA LEU A 906 -14.28 -1.00 1.29
C LEU A 906 -13.41 -0.47 0.16
N ALA A 907 -13.95 0.50 -0.60
CA ALA A 907 -13.25 1.16 -1.69
C ALA A 907 -12.71 2.54 -1.28
N GLY A 908 -13.20 3.11 -0.17
CA GLY A 908 -12.69 4.32 0.45
C GLY A 908 -13.77 5.05 1.24
N PHE A 909 -13.63 6.36 1.40
CA PHE A 909 -14.58 7.21 2.12
C PHE A 909 -15.02 8.42 1.31
N ALA A 910 -16.27 8.84 1.47
CA ALA A 910 -16.92 9.94 0.77
C ALA A 910 -17.44 11.01 1.76
N ARG A 911 -17.43 12.27 1.32
CA ARG A 911 -18.25 13.38 1.86
C ARG A 911 -19.11 13.93 0.75
N ARG A 912 -20.40 14.14 1.02
CA ARG A 912 -21.39 14.68 0.07
C ARG A 912 -21.91 16.02 0.57
N TYR A 913 -21.33 17.12 0.10
CA TYR A 913 -21.76 18.47 0.47
C TYR A 913 -23.06 18.83 -0.25
N SER A 914 -23.74 19.90 0.20
CA SER A 914 -24.84 20.49 -0.56
C SER A 914 -24.37 20.94 -1.96
N LYS A 915 -25.32 21.13 -2.89
CA LYS A 915 -25.06 21.52 -4.29
C LYS A 915 -24.29 20.45 -5.10
N ASN A 916 -24.51 19.16 -4.82
CA ASN A 916 -23.94 18.01 -5.56
C ASN A 916 -22.40 18.02 -5.65
N ILE A 917 -21.72 18.36 -4.55
CA ILE A 917 -20.26 18.39 -4.46
C ILE A 917 -19.78 17.24 -3.58
N ASP A 918 -19.11 16.28 -4.21
CA ASP A 918 -18.65 15.05 -3.55
C ASP A 918 -17.11 15.03 -3.47
N VAL A 919 -16.58 14.62 -2.32
CA VAL A 919 -15.15 14.49 -2.05
C VAL A 919 -14.86 13.07 -1.56
N LEU A 920 -14.10 12.31 -2.36
CA LEU A 920 -13.86 10.88 -2.16
C LEU A 920 -12.38 10.57 -1.97
N THR A 921 -12.14 9.49 -1.22
CA THR A 921 -10.86 8.78 -1.18
C THR A 921 -11.01 7.41 -1.84
N VAL A 922 -9.93 6.90 -2.42
CA VAL A 922 -9.88 5.58 -3.07
C VAL A 922 -8.74 4.76 -2.46
N LYS A 923 -9.10 3.69 -1.74
CA LYS A 923 -8.20 2.93 -0.85
C LYS A 923 -7.07 2.25 -1.62
N GLY A 924 -5.83 2.50 -1.24
CA GLY A 924 -4.60 1.95 -1.82
C GLY A 924 -4.23 2.48 -3.21
N ALA A 925 -4.99 3.44 -3.76
CA ALA A 925 -4.64 4.10 -5.01
C ALA A 925 -3.59 5.20 -4.78
N GLY A 926 -2.67 5.36 -5.72
CA GLY A 926 -1.81 6.52 -5.81
C GLY A 926 -2.41 7.65 -6.65
N HIS A 927 -1.55 8.49 -7.21
CA HIS A 927 -1.86 9.65 -8.04
C HIS A 927 -2.68 9.29 -9.28
N PHE A 928 -2.40 8.13 -9.88
CA PHE A 928 -3.07 7.60 -11.07
C PHE A 928 -4.17 6.62 -10.66
N VAL A 929 -5.20 7.13 -9.98
CA VAL A 929 -6.28 6.31 -9.38
C VAL A 929 -6.91 5.30 -10.35
N PRO A 930 -7.20 5.62 -11.63
CA PRO A 930 -7.74 4.63 -12.56
C PRO A 930 -6.74 3.53 -12.94
N LEU A 931 -5.43 3.81 -12.87
CA LEU A 931 -4.37 2.83 -13.15
C LEU A 931 -4.26 1.81 -12.01
N ASP A 932 -4.19 2.33 -10.78
CA ASP A 932 -4.01 1.55 -9.55
C ASP A 932 -5.29 0.88 -9.07
N ARG A 933 -6.47 1.41 -9.39
CA ARG A 933 -7.78 0.92 -8.94
C ARG A 933 -8.85 0.99 -10.05
N PRO A 934 -8.66 0.29 -11.19
CA PRO A 934 -9.51 0.47 -12.37
C PRO A 934 -10.99 0.13 -12.12
N MET A 935 -11.29 -0.94 -11.39
CA MET A 935 -12.68 -1.38 -11.19
C MET A 935 -13.44 -0.50 -10.21
N GLN A 936 -12.80 -0.13 -9.09
CA GLN A 936 -13.34 0.80 -8.10
C GLN A 936 -13.59 2.16 -8.73
N THR A 937 -12.64 2.67 -9.54
CA THR A 937 -12.75 3.94 -10.26
C THR A 937 -13.87 3.91 -11.28
N LEU A 938 -14.03 2.81 -12.04
CA LEU A 938 -15.13 2.66 -12.99
C LEU A 938 -16.49 2.70 -12.29
N GLN A 939 -16.66 1.97 -11.18
CA GLN A 939 -17.90 2.02 -10.38
C GLN A 939 -18.16 3.44 -9.84
N MET A 940 -17.12 4.11 -9.31
CA MET A 940 -17.22 5.48 -8.78
C MET A 940 -17.68 6.48 -9.86
N ILE A 941 -17.01 6.50 -11.03
CA ILE A 941 -17.35 7.41 -12.13
C ILE A 941 -18.71 7.08 -12.73
N TYR A 942 -19.04 5.80 -12.89
CA TYR A 942 -20.36 5.36 -13.36
C TYR A 942 -21.48 5.82 -12.41
N ASN A 943 -21.31 5.64 -11.11
CA ASN A 943 -22.33 6.03 -10.13
C ASN A 943 -22.45 7.56 -10.03
N TRP A 944 -21.34 8.31 -10.06
CA TRP A 944 -21.35 9.77 -10.12
C TRP A 944 -22.12 10.31 -11.33
N VAL A 945 -21.80 9.83 -12.54
CA VAL A 945 -22.46 10.23 -13.79
C VAL A 945 -23.97 9.96 -13.77
N ASN A 946 -24.40 8.86 -13.14
CA ASN A 946 -25.81 8.49 -13.02
C ASN A 946 -26.53 9.05 -11.77
N GLY A 947 -25.83 9.77 -10.88
CA GLY A 947 -26.38 10.22 -9.61
C GLY A 947 -26.78 9.10 -8.65
N ALA A 948 -26.11 7.94 -8.74
CA ALA A 948 -26.34 6.76 -7.91
C ALA A 948 -25.44 6.74 -6.67
N ASP A 949 -25.76 5.89 -5.69
CA ASP A 949 -24.85 5.69 -4.55
C ASP A 949 -23.53 5.08 -5.01
N TYR A 950 -22.39 5.54 -4.48
CA TYR A 950 -21.07 5.03 -4.84
C TYR A 950 -20.90 3.53 -4.61
N SER A 951 -21.67 2.96 -3.68
CA SER A 951 -21.68 1.52 -3.37
C SER A 951 -22.63 0.69 -4.24
N ALA A 952 -23.36 1.31 -5.18
CA ALA A 952 -24.18 0.58 -6.15
C ALA A 952 -23.28 -0.23 -7.11
N PRO A 953 -23.50 -1.54 -7.29
CA PRO A 953 -22.70 -2.34 -8.22
C PRO A 953 -22.82 -1.88 -9.67
N CYS A 954 -21.71 -1.89 -10.41
CA CYS A 954 -21.68 -1.55 -11.83
C CYS A 954 -21.85 -2.82 -12.70
N ASP A 955 -23.08 -3.16 -13.08
CA ASP A 955 -23.40 -4.37 -13.86
C ASP A 955 -22.94 -4.36 -15.34
N ILE A 956 -22.18 -3.35 -15.79
CA ILE A 956 -21.74 -3.21 -17.19
C ILE A 956 -20.80 -4.35 -17.64
N ILE A 957 -20.07 -4.98 -16.72
CA ILE A 957 -18.99 -5.94 -17.04
C ILE A 957 -19.54 -7.34 -17.45
N GLN A 958 -20.86 -7.53 -17.62
CA GLN A 958 -21.45 -8.84 -17.91
C GLN A 958 -21.31 -9.36 -19.36
N THR A 959 -20.55 -8.71 -20.26
CA THR A 959 -20.48 -9.10 -21.69
C THR A 959 -19.07 -9.25 -22.29
N THR A 960 -18.23 -10.14 -21.73
CA THR A 960 -17.11 -10.76 -22.49
C THR A 960 -17.09 -12.29 -22.40
N ASN A 961 -18.24 -12.92 -22.63
CA ASN A 961 -18.24 -14.31 -23.07
C ASN A 961 -17.44 -14.42 -24.39
N ASN A 962 -16.43 -15.31 -24.41
CA ASN A 962 -15.61 -15.71 -25.57
C ASN A 962 -14.42 -14.81 -26.00
N MET A 963 -13.71 -14.15 -25.09
CA MET A 963 -12.26 -13.93 -25.30
C MET A 963 -11.47 -15.09 -24.70
N THR A 964 -11.24 -16.14 -25.50
CA THR A 964 -10.26 -17.18 -25.20
C THR A 964 -8.85 -16.60 -25.32
N ILE A 965 -8.31 -16.10 -24.20
CA ILE A 965 -6.88 -15.90 -24.08
C ILE A 965 -6.26 -17.31 -24.08
N ASP A 966 -5.69 -17.73 -25.21
CA ASP A 966 -4.93 -18.99 -25.32
C ASP A 966 -3.60 -18.83 -24.55
N VAL A 967 -3.69 -18.87 -23.21
CA VAL A 967 -2.53 -18.89 -22.31
C VAL A 967 -1.88 -20.27 -22.38
N ARG A 968 -1.29 -20.58 -23.53
CA ARG A 968 -0.24 -21.59 -23.57
C ARG A 968 0.93 -21.01 -22.80
N HIS A 969 1.16 -21.56 -21.62
CA HIS A 969 2.42 -21.39 -20.93
C HIS A 969 3.57 -21.60 -21.93
N ASN A 970 4.56 -20.71 -21.89
CA ASN A 970 5.88 -20.99 -22.44
C ASN A 970 6.50 -22.15 -21.64
N THR A 971 6.08 -23.38 -21.93
CA THR A 971 6.91 -24.54 -21.70
C THR A 971 8.19 -24.37 -22.49
N LYS A 972 9.33 -24.81 -21.91
CA LYS A 972 10.68 -24.68 -22.48
C LYS A 972 10.70 -24.92 -24.00
N PRO A 973 11.56 -24.23 -24.77
CA PRO A 973 11.86 -24.67 -26.11
C PRO A 973 12.51 -26.06 -26.04
N GLU A 974 11.73 -27.09 -26.36
CA GLU A 974 12.26 -28.42 -26.60
C GLU A 974 13.16 -28.38 -27.84
N SER A 975 14.33 -29.02 -27.72
CA SER A 975 15.33 -29.08 -28.78
C SER A 975 14.88 -30.00 -29.92
N ASN A 976 14.03 -29.49 -30.81
CA ASN A 976 13.72 -30.17 -32.07
C ASN A 976 14.76 -29.81 -33.13
N THR A 977 15.64 -30.77 -33.38
CA THR A 977 16.61 -30.78 -34.47
C THR A 977 15.90 -30.77 -35.83
N ALA A 978 15.99 -29.67 -36.57
CA ALA A 978 15.68 -29.60 -37.98
C ALA A 978 16.82 -28.91 -38.72
N SER A 979 17.35 -29.58 -39.74
CA SER A 979 18.56 -29.21 -40.47
C SER A 979 18.40 -27.93 -41.30
N THR A 980 19.32 -26.98 -41.14
CA THR A 980 19.65 -25.98 -42.17
C THR A 980 20.93 -26.39 -42.90
N PRO A 981 21.01 -26.25 -44.23
CA PRO A 981 22.21 -26.60 -44.99
C PRO A 981 23.31 -25.54 -44.80
N VAL A 982 24.56 -26.01 -44.83
CA VAL A 982 25.77 -25.19 -44.71
C VAL A 982 25.89 -24.22 -45.88
N VAL A 983 26.14 -22.94 -45.57
CA VAL A 983 26.93 -22.06 -46.44
C VAL A 983 28.12 -21.57 -45.61
N ASP A 984 29.29 -22.07 -45.96
CA ASP A 984 30.58 -21.68 -45.40
C ASP A 984 30.97 -20.29 -45.95
N ASN A 985 31.60 -19.47 -45.11
CA ASN A 985 32.52 -18.42 -45.55
C ASN A 985 33.38 -17.97 -44.36
N THR A 986 34.56 -18.57 -44.27
CA THR A 986 35.59 -18.26 -43.29
C THR A 986 36.55 -17.18 -43.79
N ALA A 987 36.63 -16.06 -43.06
CA ALA A 987 37.77 -15.12 -43.01
C ALA A 987 37.62 -14.29 -41.72
N ALA A 988 38.48 -14.32 -40.70
CA ALA A 988 39.91 -14.02 -40.65
C ALA A 988 40.23 -12.55 -41.04
N ILE A 989 41.01 -11.75 -40.30
CA ILE A 989 41.83 -11.95 -39.07
C ILE A 989 42.26 -10.54 -38.54
N ASN A 990 42.46 -10.34 -37.22
CA ASN A 990 43.01 -9.12 -36.53
C ASN A 990 42.20 -7.80 -36.72
N GLY A 991 42.19 -6.75 -35.88
CA GLY A 991 42.76 -6.36 -34.57
C GLY A 991 42.15 -4.98 -34.18
N ASP A 992 42.56 -4.20 -33.18
CA ASP A 992 43.50 -4.38 -32.05
C ASP A 992 43.32 -3.24 -30.98
N SER A 993 44.01 -3.37 -29.84
CA SER A 993 44.44 -2.33 -28.86
C SER A 993 43.54 -1.15 -28.38
N ALA A 994 43.23 -1.19 -27.07
CA ALA A 994 43.58 -0.20 -26.03
C ALA A 994 42.81 1.14 -25.77
N LEU A 995 42.32 1.24 -24.52
CA LEU A 995 42.36 2.33 -23.51
C LEU A 995 42.10 3.83 -23.84
N LEU A 996 41.33 4.45 -22.92
CA LEU A 996 41.40 5.84 -22.40
C LEU A 996 41.05 7.01 -23.34
N MET A 997 39.86 7.61 -23.17
CA MET A 997 39.61 8.60 -22.10
C MET A 997 38.13 8.58 -21.68
#